data_AF-A0A2W1ZVI2-F1
#
_entry.id   AF-A0A2W1ZVI2-F1
#
_cell.length_a   1.000
_cell.length_b   1.000
_cell.length_c   1.000
_cell.angle_alpha   90.00
_cell.angle_beta   90.00
_cell.angle_gamma   90.00
#
_symmetry.space_group_name_H-M   'P 1'
#
loop_
_entity.id
_entity.type
_entity.pdbx_description
1 polymer ?
#
loop_
_entity_poly.entity_id
_entity_poly.type
_entity_poly.pdbx_seq_one_letter_code
_entity_poly.pdbx_strand_id
1 'polypeptide(L)'
;MKKLLAMAASVLAVASVLVGLQVSGPTASQEPASALSGSSFQAGNIISDANFYNGTAMSADQVQTFLNSQVSSCTNANCLRNGRFSMNSRGADPMCSAVTGGSSLSTAQIITRVSKACGISPRVLLVTLQKEQSLVTNRGPSAAVLERAMGYACPDNVGGRCDPAYAGVGNQMYWSAWQWKRYSNPPGTSNYFTWFNPGATRNIQYNVPTSCGTKAVNVQNKATAALYYYTPYTPNTAALNNLYGTGDSCSAYGNRNFWRMYNDWFGSPTGAAQVVSTAKGSFDGVTTDYNEMTVRGWALDTTTSATTKVVVAYAGRSNTVSASRSRPDVGAAYPKAGAKHGFEATLPARSGSGSVCITAKSADGKTSTSLGCKNVTVPDGSPFGSLDSARAVPGGVEVRGWAIDPETKASIGVRVRADGVQVQRLTANVSRPDVGAAHPGSGAAHGFSAVVPVPAGTKRICVDGVNIGAGASKAVGSCIRTTVPGSTPSGALERVATTSSTIRVTGWAIDGDVTGSTKVVVRIDGKARTFTANLSRSDVQSTYPAYSSKRGFDRTWTVAAGQHKVCVTAVNTGAGANASLGCRTVSVVNSAPVGSLDSVSAAGGRVTVTGWVYDPDTATEPLTVRVSVGGKVYSTTASVKRADVGKAHPDAGPAHGFSRSVGAAAGAQRVCVSALDSEGGAKKSFGCRTVTVR
;
A
#
# COMPACT_ATOMS: atom_id res chain seq x y z
N MET A 1 -3.25 18.57 65.95
CA MET A 1 -2.15 17.74 66.49
C MET A 1 -1.24 17.35 65.34
N LYS A 2 0.04 17.75 65.46
CA LYS A 2 1.27 17.33 64.77
C LYS A 2 1.14 16.77 63.34
N LYS A 3 1.41 17.60 62.31
CA LYS A 3 2.70 17.80 61.58
C LYS A 3 2.85 16.77 60.42
N LEU A 4 3.24 17.06 59.18
CA LEU A 4 3.68 18.25 58.43
C LEU A 4 3.78 17.87 56.92
N LEU A 5 3.51 18.84 56.04
CA LEU A 5 4.09 19.11 54.69
C LEU A 5 3.93 18.03 53.57
N ALA A 6 3.16 18.21 52.49
CA ALA A 6 3.17 19.23 51.41
C ALA A 6 4.41 19.22 50.49
N MET A 7 4.25 18.80 49.23
CA MET A 7 4.42 19.63 48.02
C MET A 7 4.32 18.78 46.73
N ALA A 8 3.80 19.42 45.69
CA ALA A 8 3.31 18.87 44.44
C ALA A 8 4.40 18.63 43.38
N ALA A 9 4.13 17.72 42.42
CA ALA A 9 4.17 18.02 40.98
C ALA A 9 3.64 16.83 40.17
N SER A 10 2.69 17.14 39.30
CA SER A 10 1.94 16.25 38.43
C SER A 10 2.74 15.78 37.22
N VAL A 11 2.71 14.49 36.92
CA VAL A 11 2.75 13.96 35.53
C VAL A 11 1.81 12.76 35.47
N LEU A 12 0.63 12.94 34.87
CA LEU A 12 -0.23 11.84 34.45
C LEU A 12 0.50 11.08 33.33
N ALA A 13 1.03 9.90 33.64
CA ALA A 13 1.31 8.89 32.63
C ALA A 13 0.04 8.04 32.44
N VAL A 14 -0.89 8.55 31.63
CA VAL A 14 -1.95 7.70 31.05
C VAL A 14 -1.27 6.80 30.04
N ALA A 15 -1.05 5.55 30.41
CA ALA A 15 -0.69 4.50 29.47
C ALA A 15 -1.95 4.15 28.66
N SER A 16 -2.25 4.96 27.65
CA SER A 16 -3.22 4.65 26.61
C SER A 16 -2.63 3.53 25.75
N VAL A 17 -3.03 2.28 26.02
CA VAL A 17 -2.87 1.18 25.07
C VAL A 17 -3.75 1.49 23.86
N LEU A 18 -3.18 2.19 22.88
CA LEU A 18 -3.76 2.35 21.56
C LEU A 18 -3.65 1.01 20.85
N VAL A 19 -4.78 0.30 20.84
CA VAL A 19 -5.09 -0.77 19.89
C VAL A 19 -4.92 -0.18 18.49
N GLY A 20 -3.77 -0.44 17.89
CA GLY A 20 -3.50 -0.14 16.49
C GLY A 20 -4.38 -1.02 15.63
N LEU A 21 -5.48 -0.44 15.17
CA LEU A 21 -6.36 -0.98 14.13
C LEU A 21 -5.52 -1.17 12.85
N GLN A 22 -5.00 -2.37 12.61
CA GLN A 22 -4.38 -2.71 11.33
C GLN A 22 -5.50 -2.94 10.32
N VAL A 23 -5.68 -1.96 9.45
CA VAL A 23 -6.45 -2.08 8.21
C VAL A 23 -5.68 -3.04 7.30
N SER A 24 -6.18 -4.28 7.23
CA SER A 24 -5.75 -5.30 6.28
C SER A 24 -6.08 -4.84 4.84
N GLY A 25 -5.12 -4.24 4.15
CA GLY A 25 -5.12 -4.13 2.69
C GLY A 25 -4.81 -5.49 2.03
N PRO A 26 -5.17 -5.69 0.75
CA PRO A 26 -5.44 -7.00 0.19
C PRO A 26 -4.16 -7.84 0.15
N THR A 27 -4.16 -8.90 0.96
CA THR A 27 -3.25 -10.02 0.81
C THR A 27 -3.39 -10.54 -0.62
N ALA A 28 -2.31 -10.40 -1.39
CA ALA A 28 -2.09 -11.25 -2.54
C ALA A 28 -2.30 -12.69 -2.10
N SER A 29 -3.16 -13.38 -2.84
CA SER A 29 -3.60 -14.76 -2.64
C SER A 29 -2.39 -15.69 -2.56
N GLN A 30 -1.88 -15.85 -1.34
CA GLN A 30 -1.38 -17.13 -0.88
C GLN A 30 -2.61 -18.03 -0.95
N GLU A 31 -2.62 -19.06 -1.82
CA GLU A 31 -3.60 -20.11 -1.60
C GLU A 31 -3.41 -20.55 -0.15
N PRO A 32 -4.44 -20.39 0.71
CA PRO A 32 -4.35 -20.93 2.05
C PRO A 32 -4.07 -22.42 1.87
N ALA A 33 -3.13 -22.97 2.64
CA ALA A 33 -3.19 -24.39 2.91
C ALA A 33 -4.60 -24.63 3.45
N SER A 34 -5.48 -25.19 2.61
CA SER A 34 -6.88 -25.37 2.95
C SER A 34 -6.90 -26.28 4.16
N ALA A 35 -7.30 -25.73 5.31
CA ALA A 35 -7.43 -26.50 6.54
C ALA A 35 -8.31 -27.71 6.21
N LEU A 36 -7.83 -28.91 6.55
CA LEU A 36 -8.56 -30.14 6.32
C LEU A 36 -9.97 -30.00 6.92
N SER A 37 -11.00 -30.12 6.08
CA SER A 37 -12.40 -29.94 6.49
C SER A 37 -13.07 -31.29 6.68
N GLY A 38 -13.91 -31.42 7.72
CA GLY A 38 -14.71 -32.62 7.94
C GLY A 38 -15.64 -32.96 6.77
N SER A 39 -16.00 -31.96 5.96
CA SER A 39 -16.77 -32.17 4.72
C SER A 39 -16.03 -33.01 3.67
N SER A 40 -14.69 -33.10 3.75
CA SER A 40 -13.87 -33.94 2.86
C SER A 40 -13.84 -35.42 3.27
N PHE A 41 -14.41 -35.79 4.43
CA PHE A 41 -14.46 -37.17 4.89
C PHE A 41 -15.47 -37.99 4.08
N GLN A 42 -14.97 -38.97 3.33
CA GLN A 42 -15.79 -39.89 2.55
C GLN A 42 -15.94 -41.21 3.32
N ALA A 43 -17.09 -41.39 3.99
CA ALA A 43 -17.35 -42.59 4.80
C ALA A 43 -17.20 -43.90 4.00
N GLY A 44 -17.46 -43.86 2.69
CA GLY A 44 -17.34 -45.00 1.78
C GLY A 44 -15.95 -45.25 1.22
N ASN A 45 -15.03 -44.29 1.35
CA ASN A 45 -13.68 -44.33 0.79
C ASN A 45 -12.72 -43.58 1.73
N ILE A 46 -12.48 -44.17 2.91
CA ILE A 46 -11.66 -43.56 3.96
C ILE A 46 -10.19 -43.48 3.50
N ILE A 47 -9.75 -44.51 2.77
CA ILE A 47 -8.42 -44.64 2.17
C ILE A 47 -8.53 -45.57 0.95
N SER A 48 -7.72 -45.32 -0.09
CA SER A 48 -7.70 -46.18 -1.28
C SER A 48 -6.96 -47.49 -1.02
N ASP A 49 -7.34 -48.55 -1.74
CA ASP A 49 -6.62 -49.83 -1.70
C ASP A 49 -5.14 -49.65 -2.06
N ALA A 50 -4.82 -48.76 -2.99
CA ALA A 50 -3.46 -48.45 -3.41
C ALA A 50 -2.61 -47.81 -2.30
N ASN A 51 -3.20 -46.98 -1.43
CA ASN A 51 -2.47 -46.37 -0.31
C ASN A 51 -2.42 -47.29 0.92
N PHE A 52 -3.43 -48.14 1.11
CA PHE A 52 -3.53 -49.04 2.26
C PHE A 52 -2.66 -50.30 2.10
N TYR A 53 -2.69 -50.92 0.92
CA TYR A 53 -2.00 -52.19 0.63
C TYR A 53 -0.63 -52.01 -0.04
N ASN A 54 -0.02 -50.83 0.06
CA ASN A 54 1.33 -50.58 -0.45
C ASN A 54 2.40 -50.90 0.61
N GLY A 55 2.75 -52.19 0.72
CA GLY A 55 3.77 -52.69 1.66
C GLY A 55 5.17 -52.08 1.53
N THR A 56 5.43 -51.30 0.48
CA THR A 56 6.71 -50.63 0.19
C THR A 56 6.62 -49.10 0.25
N ALA A 57 5.55 -48.52 0.81
CA ALA A 57 5.32 -47.07 0.79
C ALA A 57 6.37 -46.23 1.54
N MET A 58 7.18 -46.85 2.41
CA MET A 58 8.32 -46.23 3.10
C MET A 58 9.43 -47.27 3.31
N SER A 59 10.68 -46.85 3.12
CA SER A 59 11.87 -47.60 3.55
C SER A 59 12.10 -47.50 5.06
N ALA A 60 12.99 -48.33 5.62
CA ALA A 60 13.30 -48.28 7.05
C ALA A 60 13.86 -46.91 7.46
N ASP A 61 14.71 -46.31 6.63
CA ASP A 61 15.26 -44.97 6.87
C ASP A 61 14.20 -43.89 6.83
N GLN A 62 13.21 -44.00 5.93
CA GLN A 62 12.10 -43.06 5.86
C GLN A 62 11.19 -43.17 7.09
N VAL A 63 10.91 -44.41 7.54
CA VAL A 63 10.16 -44.64 8.78
C VAL A 63 10.91 -44.08 9.98
N GLN A 64 12.22 -44.33 10.07
CA GLN A 64 13.04 -43.81 11.16
C GLN A 64 13.12 -42.27 11.15
N THR A 65 13.25 -41.67 9.96
CA THR A 65 13.24 -40.21 9.78
C THR A 65 11.91 -39.61 10.20
N PHE A 66 10.79 -40.25 9.85
CA PHE A 66 9.46 -39.86 10.31
C PHE A 66 9.35 -39.94 11.82
N LEU A 67 9.74 -41.06 12.46
CA LEU A 67 9.72 -41.18 13.92
C LEU A 67 10.61 -40.13 14.60
N ASN A 68 11.74 -39.77 14.00
CA ASN A 68 12.61 -38.71 14.48
C ASN A 68 11.96 -37.32 14.41
N SER A 69 11.08 -37.07 13.44
CA SER A 69 10.40 -35.78 13.29
C SER A 69 9.20 -35.61 14.23
N GLN A 70 8.60 -36.72 14.69
CA GLN A 70 7.41 -36.67 15.57
C GLN A 70 7.74 -36.37 17.03
N VAL A 71 8.94 -36.73 17.51
CA VAL A 71 9.39 -36.42 18.88
C VAL A 71 10.84 -35.97 18.88
N SER A 72 11.16 -34.87 19.57
CA SER A 72 12.52 -34.29 19.60
C SER A 72 13.52 -35.07 20.46
N SER A 73 13.05 -35.82 21.45
CA SER A 73 13.83 -36.75 22.27
C SER A 73 12.92 -37.71 23.04
N CYS A 74 13.44 -38.89 23.39
CA CYS A 74 12.75 -39.86 24.23
C CYS A 74 13.08 -39.63 25.72
N THR A 75 12.10 -39.82 26.60
CA THR A 75 12.26 -39.74 28.06
C THR A 75 12.52 -41.11 28.69
N ASN A 76 12.30 -42.21 27.97
CA ASN A 76 12.72 -43.55 28.36
C ASN A 76 13.04 -44.43 27.13
N ALA A 77 13.51 -45.67 27.36
CA ALA A 77 13.88 -46.62 26.31
C ALA A 77 12.67 -47.21 25.54
N ASN A 78 11.45 -47.02 26.03
CA ASN A 78 10.23 -47.59 25.45
C ASN A 78 9.63 -46.73 24.32
N CYS A 79 10.12 -45.49 24.17
CA CYS A 79 9.76 -44.57 23.10
C CYS A 79 10.02 -45.16 21.71
N LEU A 80 9.02 -45.15 20.81
CA LEU A 80 9.13 -45.79 19.49
C LEU A 80 10.27 -45.24 18.63
N ARG A 81 10.69 -43.99 18.82
CA ARG A 81 11.79 -43.38 18.06
C ARG A 81 13.12 -44.12 18.26
N ASN A 82 13.46 -44.49 19.50
CA ASN A 82 14.76 -45.09 19.84
C ASN A 82 14.65 -46.54 20.35
N GLY A 83 13.43 -46.97 20.71
CA GLY A 83 13.17 -48.25 21.37
C GLY A 83 13.53 -49.47 20.53
N ARG A 84 13.81 -50.55 21.25
CA ARG A 84 14.14 -51.86 20.69
C ARG A 84 13.14 -52.88 21.20
N PHE A 85 12.54 -53.63 20.28
CA PHE A 85 11.44 -54.54 20.59
C PHE A 85 11.66 -55.90 19.95
N SER A 86 10.97 -56.89 20.50
CA SER A 86 10.93 -58.24 19.95
C SER A 86 9.78 -58.41 18.96
N MET A 87 9.97 -59.33 18.02
CA MET A 87 8.94 -59.81 17.11
C MET A 87 9.23 -61.28 16.81
N ASN A 88 8.19 -62.12 16.82
CA ASN A 88 8.35 -63.55 16.53
C ASN A 88 8.54 -63.78 15.02
N SER A 89 9.36 -64.78 14.66
CA SER A 89 9.41 -65.29 13.28
C SER A 89 8.13 -66.06 12.96
N ARG A 90 7.63 -65.94 11.73
CA ARG A 90 6.41 -66.63 11.28
C ARG A 90 6.58 -67.14 9.86
N GLY A 91 6.03 -68.32 9.59
CA GLY A 91 5.97 -68.91 8.25
C GLY A 91 4.99 -68.16 7.34
N ALA A 92 5.03 -68.46 6.05
CA ALA A 92 4.08 -67.90 5.09
C ALA A 92 2.70 -68.56 5.23
N ASP A 93 1.65 -67.77 5.03
CA ASP A 93 0.26 -68.21 4.95
C ASP A 93 -0.50 -67.34 3.91
N PRO A 94 -1.81 -67.56 3.69
CA PRO A 94 -2.58 -66.75 2.72
C PRO A 94 -2.66 -65.24 3.01
N MET A 95 -2.35 -64.79 4.22
CA MET A 95 -2.42 -63.38 4.62
C MET A 95 -1.07 -62.69 4.43
N CYS A 96 0.01 -63.34 4.87
CA CYS A 96 1.36 -62.78 4.87
C CYS A 96 2.40 -63.80 4.39
N SER A 97 3.41 -63.32 3.64
CA SER A 97 4.63 -64.09 3.39
C SER A 97 5.46 -64.27 4.67
N ALA A 98 6.41 -65.19 4.66
CA ALA A 98 7.25 -65.48 5.81
C ALA A 98 8.00 -64.23 6.30
N VAL A 99 8.01 -64.03 7.61
CA VAL A 99 8.69 -62.88 8.24
C VAL A 99 9.70 -63.36 9.28
N THR A 100 10.91 -62.84 9.20
CA THR A 100 11.96 -63.10 10.19
C THR A 100 11.84 -62.13 11.36
N GLY A 101 11.66 -62.70 12.55
CA GLY A 101 11.64 -61.99 13.82
C GLY A 101 13.01 -61.53 14.31
N GLY A 102 13.08 -61.21 15.60
CA GLY A 102 14.30 -60.80 16.31
C GLY A 102 13.96 -60.29 17.71
N SER A 103 14.93 -60.30 18.63
CA SER A 103 14.76 -59.86 20.02
C SER A 103 15.09 -58.39 20.25
N SER A 104 15.80 -57.73 19.32
CA SER A 104 16.23 -56.33 19.45
C SER A 104 16.14 -55.61 18.10
N LEU A 105 14.92 -55.31 17.67
CA LEU A 105 14.63 -54.61 16.42
C LEU A 105 14.18 -53.17 16.70
N SER A 106 14.62 -52.21 15.88
CA SER A 106 14.03 -50.87 15.92
C SER A 106 12.59 -50.90 15.40
N THR A 107 11.77 -49.92 15.81
CA THR A 107 10.40 -49.76 15.29
C THR A 107 10.37 -49.71 13.76
N ALA A 108 11.34 -49.01 13.14
CA ALA A 108 11.43 -48.92 11.69
C ALA A 108 11.71 -50.28 11.01
N GLN A 109 12.54 -51.13 11.62
CA GLN A 109 12.79 -52.48 11.14
C GLN A 109 11.55 -53.37 11.25
N ILE A 110 10.82 -53.28 12.37
CA ILE A 110 9.59 -54.04 12.57
C ILE A 110 8.53 -53.64 11.54
N ILE A 111 8.24 -52.33 11.43
CA ILE A 111 7.23 -51.80 10.49
C ILE A 111 7.54 -52.26 9.08
N THR A 112 8.77 -52.09 8.59
CA THR A 112 9.11 -52.45 7.21
C THR A 112 9.12 -53.94 6.93
N ARG A 113 9.51 -54.78 7.91
CA ARG A 113 9.42 -56.25 7.78
C ARG A 113 7.97 -56.71 7.71
N VAL A 114 7.11 -56.24 8.61
CA VAL A 114 5.67 -56.56 8.63
C VAL A 114 4.99 -56.05 7.36
N SER A 115 5.26 -54.80 6.97
CA SER A 115 4.70 -54.18 5.78
C SER A 115 5.05 -54.95 4.51
N LYS A 116 6.31 -55.36 4.34
CA LYS A 116 6.75 -56.17 3.22
C LYS A 116 6.10 -57.56 3.23
N ALA A 117 6.02 -58.18 4.41
CA ALA A 117 5.50 -59.54 4.56
C ALA A 117 4.01 -59.64 4.24
N CYS A 118 3.21 -58.71 4.79
CA CYS A 118 1.75 -58.72 4.69
C CYS A 118 1.19 -57.84 3.56
N GLY A 119 2.02 -56.97 2.95
CA GLY A 119 1.57 -56.01 1.96
C GLY A 119 0.68 -54.91 2.54
N ILE A 120 0.98 -54.43 3.76
CA ILE A 120 0.28 -53.33 4.42
C ILE A 120 1.21 -52.12 4.51
N SER A 121 0.70 -50.93 4.19
CA SER A 121 1.51 -49.72 4.14
C SER A 121 2.15 -49.34 5.48
N PRO A 122 3.47 -49.02 5.51
CA PRO A 122 4.12 -48.46 6.70
C PRO A 122 3.39 -47.24 7.28
N ARG A 123 2.78 -46.41 6.42
CA ARG A 123 2.00 -45.23 6.81
C ARG A 123 0.73 -45.61 7.58
N VAL A 124 0.07 -46.69 7.17
CA VAL A 124 -1.11 -47.23 7.87
C VAL A 124 -0.72 -47.74 9.26
N LEU A 125 0.39 -48.48 9.37
CA LEU A 125 0.89 -48.94 10.67
C LEU A 125 1.22 -47.76 11.60
N LEU A 126 1.90 -46.73 11.10
CA LEU A 126 2.23 -45.53 11.87
C LEU A 126 0.98 -44.79 12.36
N VAL A 127 0.01 -44.55 11.48
CA VAL A 127 -1.25 -43.90 11.84
C VAL A 127 -2.00 -44.73 12.88
N THR A 128 -2.05 -46.06 12.74
CA THR A 128 -2.76 -46.91 13.69
C THR A 128 -2.10 -46.92 15.07
N LEU A 129 -0.76 -47.00 15.16
CA LEU A 129 -0.05 -46.88 16.45
C LEU A 129 -0.40 -45.59 17.20
N GLN A 130 -0.54 -44.49 16.45
CA GLN A 130 -0.95 -43.22 17.03
C GLN A 130 -2.42 -43.19 17.41
N LYS A 131 -3.28 -43.70 16.53
CA LYS A 131 -4.73 -43.73 16.75
C LYS A 131 -5.09 -44.57 17.98
N GLU A 132 -4.44 -45.71 18.16
CA GLU A 132 -4.79 -46.70 19.18
C GLU A 132 -4.18 -46.40 20.55
N GLN A 133 -2.91 -45.97 20.59
CA GLN A 133 -2.18 -45.81 21.86
C GLN A 133 -1.37 -44.50 21.94
N SER A 134 -1.56 -43.57 20.99
CA SER A 134 -0.78 -42.32 20.88
C SER A 134 0.74 -42.54 20.84
N LEU A 135 1.19 -43.70 20.34
CA LEU A 135 2.56 -44.16 20.54
C LEU A 135 3.62 -43.44 19.70
N VAL A 136 3.25 -42.89 18.53
CA VAL A 136 4.21 -42.23 17.64
C VAL A 136 4.72 -40.91 18.25
N THR A 137 3.85 -40.19 18.96
CA THR A 137 4.21 -38.92 19.63
C THR A 137 4.54 -39.09 21.13
N ASN A 138 4.40 -40.29 21.69
CA ASN A 138 4.69 -40.55 23.10
C ASN A 138 6.19 -40.69 23.37
N ARG A 139 6.75 -39.77 24.16
CA ARG A 139 8.18 -39.73 24.48
C ARG A 139 8.62 -40.79 25.49
N GLY A 140 7.70 -41.43 26.20
CA GLY A 140 8.03 -42.43 27.20
C GLY A 140 6.86 -43.34 27.59
N PRO A 141 6.33 -44.16 26.67
CA PRO A 141 5.22 -45.05 26.98
C PRO A 141 5.58 -46.09 28.04
N SER A 142 4.59 -46.51 28.83
CA SER A 142 4.74 -47.62 29.78
C SER A 142 4.76 -48.96 29.04
N ALA A 143 5.35 -49.98 29.66
CA ALA A 143 5.34 -51.34 29.10
C ALA A 143 3.91 -51.83 28.81
N ALA A 144 2.96 -51.56 29.72
CA ALA A 144 1.56 -51.94 29.54
C ALA A 144 0.90 -51.33 28.28
N VAL A 145 1.30 -50.13 27.86
CA VAL A 145 0.82 -49.51 26.61
C VAL A 145 1.44 -50.19 25.39
N LEU A 146 2.72 -50.56 25.47
CA LEU A 146 3.43 -51.25 24.39
C LEU A 146 2.93 -52.69 24.17
N GLU A 147 2.51 -53.38 25.23
CA GLU A 147 1.92 -54.73 25.12
C GLU A 147 0.66 -54.73 24.24
N ARG A 148 -0.05 -53.60 24.20
CA ARG A 148 -1.30 -53.40 23.45
C ARG A 148 -1.17 -52.37 22.33
N ALA A 149 0.01 -52.25 21.73
CA ALA A 149 0.39 -51.16 20.83
C ALA A 149 -0.62 -50.86 19.71
N MET A 150 -1.36 -51.87 19.25
CA MET A 150 -2.36 -51.73 18.19
C MET A 150 -3.78 -52.09 18.65
N GLY A 151 -3.97 -52.59 19.87
CA GLY A 151 -5.26 -53.06 20.38
C GLY A 151 -5.73 -54.41 19.80
N TYR A 152 -4.83 -55.20 19.20
CA TYR A 152 -5.20 -56.51 18.65
C TYR A 152 -5.35 -57.56 19.74
N ALA A 153 -6.47 -58.30 19.72
CA ALA A 153 -6.81 -59.33 20.71
C ALA A 153 -6.81 -58.82 22.16
N CYS A 154 -7.29 -57.59 22.37
CA CYS A 154 -7.41 -56.92 23.68
C CYS A 154 -8.87 -56.60 23.98
N PRO A 155 -9.70 -57.60 24.37
CA PRO A 155 -11.12 -57.35 24.53
C PRO A 155 -11.43 -56.54 25.79
N ASP A 156 -12.39 -55.61 25.69
CA ASP A 156 -12.73 -54.67 26.77
C ASP A 156 -13.34 -55.36 28.00
N ASN A 157 -14.00 -56.52 27.81
CA ASN A 157 -14.72 -57.27 28.83
C ASN A 157 -13.83 -58.08 29.80
N VAL A 158 -12.50 -58.12 29.58
CA VAL A 158 -11.53 -58.77 30.49
C VAL A 158 -10.58 -57.75 31.14
N GLY A 159 -11.05 -56.51 31.32
CA GLY A 159 -10.25 -55.42 31.90
C GLY A 159 -9.14 -54.93 30.96
N GLY A 160 -9.30 -55.11 29.65
CA GLY A 160 -8.34 -54.67 28.62
C GLY A 160 -7.02 -55.45 28.61
N ARG A 161 -6.99 -56.66 29.18
CA ARG A 161 -5.83 -57.56 29.09
C ARG A 161 -5.81 -58.20 27.70
N CYS A 162 -4.74 -57.95 26.94
CA CYS A 162 -4.51 -58.61 25.68
C CYS A 162 -4.10 -60.06 25.89
N ASP A 163 -4.48 -60.93 24.95
CA ASP A 163 -3.96 -62.29 24.94
C ASP A 163 -2.42 -62.27 24.83
N PRO A 164 -1.69 -62.88 25.79
CA PRO A 164 -0.23 -62.86 25.84
C PRO A 164 0.46 -63.34 24.55
N ALA A 165 -0.19 -64.19 23.75
CA ALA A 165 0.37 -64.69 22.49
C ALA A 165 0.54 -63.59 21.42
N TYR A 166 -0.14 -62.46 21.58
CA TYR A 166 -0.15 -61.33 20.64
C TYR A 166 0.51 -60.09 21.22
N ALA A 167 0.95 -60.14 22.47
CA ALA A 167 1.42 -58.98 23.21
C ALA A 167 2.80 -58.49 22.72
N GLY A 168 3.02 -57.19 22.85
CA GLY A 168 4.27 -56.50 22.52
C GLY A 168 4.26 -55.86 21.12
N VAL A 169 5.06 -54.81 20.95
CA VAL A 169 5.06 -53.93 19.77
C VAL A 169 5.14 -54.70 18.45
N GLY A 170 6.07 -55.63 18.32
CA GLY A 170 6.26 -56.39 17.08
C GLY A 170 5.12 -57.36 16.76
N ASN A 171 4.61 -58.06 17.77
CA ASN A 171 3.51 -59.02 17.58
C ASN A 171 2.19 -58.30 17.31
N GLN A 172 1.90 -57.21 18.02
CA GLN A 172 0.73 -56.36 17.78
C GLN A 172 0.71 -55.82 16.35
N MET A 173 1.85 -55.30 15.85
CA MET A 173 1.94 -54.84 14.45
C MET A 173 1.72 -55.96 13.44
N TYR A 174 2.37 -57.12 13.63
CA TYR A 174 2.20 -58.26 12.72
C TYR A 174 0.76 -58.72 12.67
N TRP A 175 0.13 -58.95 13.81
CA TRP A 175 -1.20 -59.54 13.86
C TRP A 175 -2.30 -58.57 13.44
N SER A 176 -2.16 -57.27 13.70
CA SER A 176 -3.04 -56.27 13.08
C SER A 176 -2.90 -56.26 11.55
N ALA A 177 -1.68 -56.33 11.02
CA ALA A 177 -1.44 -56.39 9.57
C ALA A 177 -2.03 -57.67 8.95
N TRP A 178 -1.81 -58.81 9.59
CA TRP A 178 -2.40 -60.10 9.21
C TRP A 178 -3.93 -60.03 9.21
N GLN A 179 -4.52 -59.41 10.24
CA GLN A 179 -5.96 -59.32 10.39
C GLN A 179 -6.61 -58.46 9.31
N TRP A 180 -5.98 -57.33 8.92
CA TRP A 180 -6.46 -56.54 7.80
C TRP A 180 -6.43 -57.31 6.48
N LYS A 181 -5.42 -58.16 6.27
CA LYS A 181 -5.40 -59.08 5.13
C LYS A 181 -6.53 -60.09 5.21
N ARG A 182 -6.75 -60.68 6.40
CA ARG A 182 -7.83 -61.63 6.63
C ARG A 182 -9.22 -61.05 6.36
N TYR A 183 -9.47 -59.77 6.67
CA TYR A 183 -10.74 -59.08 6.38
C TYR A 183 -11.09 -59.01 4.89
N SER A 184 -10.09 -59.12 4.00
CA SER A 184 -10.32 -59.15 2.56
C SER A 184 -10.75 -60.51 2.00
N ASN A 185 -10.91 -61.53 2.87
CA ASN A 185 -11.16 -62.94 2.54
C ASN A 185 -10.23 -63.44 1.40
N PRO A 186 -8.90 -63.48 1.62
CA PRO A 186 -7.97 -63.88 0.58
C PRO A 186 -8.23 -65.34 0.13
N PRO A 187 -7.89 -65.70 -1.12
CA PRO A 187 -8.05 -67.07 -1.62
C PRO A 187 -7.41 -68.10 -0.68
N GLY A 188 -8.08 -69.25 -0.50
CA GLY A 188 -7.64 -70.28 0.45
C GLY A 188 -8.09 -70.06 1.89
N THR A 189 -8.97 -69.09 2.16
CA THR A 189 -9.58 -68.86 3.48
C THR A 189 -11.12 -68.88 3.42
N SER A 190 -11.78 -69.00 4.57
CA SER A 190 -13.25 -68.94 4.63
C SER A 190 -13.79 -67.54 4.32
N ASN A 191 -14.92 -67.47 3.63
CA ASN A 191 -15.61 -66.21 3.31
C ASN A 191 -16.43 -65.70 4.52
N TYR A 192 -15.74 -65.35 5.61
CA TYR A 192 -16.36 -64.96 6.88
C TYR A 192 -16.72 -63.47 6.91
N PHE A 193 -15.83 -62.59 6.45
CA PHE A 193 -16.01 -61.14 6.57
C PHE A 193 -16.86 -60.58 5.43
N THR A 194 -18.19 -60.66 5.58
CA THR A 194 -19.14 -60.24 4.52
C THR A 194 -19.98 -59.00 4.88
N TRP A 195 -20.06 -58.62 6.15
CA TRP A 195 -20.85 -57.47 6.64
C TRP A 195 -20.51 -56.08 6.06
N PHE A 196 -19.25 -55.78 5.75
CA PHE A 196 -18.80 -54.51 5.15
C PHE A 196 -18.20 -54.70 3.74
N ASN A 197 -18.63 -55.72 3.01
CA ASN A 197 -18.08 -56.03 1.69
C ASN A 197 -18.19 -54.83 0.71
N PRO A 198 -17.16 -54.58 -0.12
CA PRO A 198 -17.18 -53.49 -1.09
C PRO A 198 -18.32 -53.61 -2.12
N GLY A 199 -18.76 -52.47 -2.64
CA GLY A 199 -19.78 -52.35 -3.69
C GLY A 199 -21.22 -52.27 -3.18
N ALA A 200 -21.45 -52.32 -1.87
CA ALA A 200 -22.78 -52.31 -1.30
C ALA A 200 -22.95 -51.25 -0.20
N THR A 201 -24.17 -50.74 -0.05
CA THR A 201 -24.52 -49.79 1.01
C THR A 201 -24.81 -50.52 2.32
N ARG A 202 -24.21 -50.06 3.42
CA ARG A 202 -24.35 -50.61 4.77
C ARG A 202 -24.74 -49.51 5.75
N ASN A 203 -25.64 -49.82 6.68
CA ASN A 203 -25.97 -48.92 7.77
C ASN A 203 -24.94 -49.11 8.88
N ILE A 204 -24.00 -48.17 8.98
CA ILE A 204 -22.90 -48.22 9.95
C ILE A 204 -23.27 -47.33 11.13
N GLN A 205 -23.16 -47.86 12.35
CA GLN A 205 -23.48 -47.12 13.58
C GLN A 205 -22.56 -45.92 13.79
N TYR A 206 -23.10 -44.87 14.40
CA TYR A 206 -22.30 -43.71 14.82
C TYR A 206 -21.51 -43.96 16.11
N ASN A 207 -22.03 -44.78 17.03
CA ASN A 207 -21.36 -45.17 18.28
C ASN A 207 -21.96 -46.48 18.84
N VAL A 208 -21.43 -46.99 19.97
CA VAL A 208 -21.88 -48.23 20.64
C VAL A 208 -23.38 -48.22 20.96
N PRO A 209 -23.96 -47.16 21.55
CA PRO A 209 -25.40 -47.13 21.81
C PRO A 209 -26.18 -47.07 20.50
N THR A 210 -27.12 -47.99 20.30
CA THR A 210 -27.98 -48.03 19.10
C THR A 210 -28.86 -46.78 18.96
N SER A 211 -29.16 -46.09 20.06
CA SER A 211 -29.86 -44.81 20.09
C SER A 211 -29.14 -43.68 19.35
N CYS A 212 -27.82 -43.80 19.12
CA CYS A 212 -27.06 -42.84 18.31
C CYS A 212 -27.35 -42.94 16.81
N GLY A 213 -28.04 -43.99 16.36
CA GLY A 213 -28.41 -44.18 14.97
C GLY A 213 -27.28 -44.68 14.08
N THR A 214 -27.55 -44.67 12.77
CA THR A 214 -26.63 -45.18 11.73
C THR A 214 -26.52 -44.21 10.56
N LYS A 215 -25.48 -44.39 9.75
CA LYS A 215 -25.31 -43.74 8.44
C LYS A 215 -25.35 -44.80 7.34
N ALA A 216 -26.10 -44.55 6.28
CA ALA A 216 -26.00 -45.33 5.05
C ALA A 216 -24.67 -45.01 4.36
N VAL A 217 -23.77 -46.00 4.30
CA VAL A 217 -22.42 -45.87 3.73
C VAL A 217 -22.27 -46.85 2.58
N ASN A 218 -22.07 -46.35 1.36
CA ASN A 218 -21.62 -47.18 0.24
C ASN A 218 -20.14 -47.49 0.42
N VAL A 219 -19.79 -48.72 0.83
CA VAL A 219 -18.38 -49.10 1.04
C VAL A 219 -17.74 -49.38 -0.32
N GLN A 220 -16.76 -48.57 -0.72
CA GLN A 220 -16.25 -48.55 -2.10
C GLN A 220 -15.07 -49.50 -2.34
N ASN A 221 -14.28 -49.83 -1.31
CA ASN A 221 -13.05 -50.61 -1.48
C ASN A 221 -12.71 -51.47 -0.24
N LYS A 222 -11.76 -52.39 -0.43
CA LYS A 222 -11.38 -53.39 0.59
C LYS A 222 -10.68 -52.75 1.79
N ALA A 223 -9.92 -51.68 1.59
CA ALA A 223 -9.24 -50.96 2.66
C ALA A 223 -10.22 -50.26 3.61
N THR A 224 -11.24 -49.62 3.06
CA THR A 224 -12.31 -48.99 3.85
C THR A 224 -13.12 -50.05 4.59
N ALA A 225 -13.43 -51.18 3.95
CA ALA A 225 -14.07 -52.33 4.62
C ALA A 225 -13.22 -52.83 5.80
N ALA A 226 -11.91 -52.99 5.61
CA ALA A 226 -10.99 -53.43 6.65
C ALA A 226 -10.93 -52.46 7.85
N LEU A 227 -11.03 -51.15 7.60
CA LEU A 227 -11.11 -50.15 8.68
C LEU A 227 -12.42 -50.24 9.47
N TYR A 228 -13.56 -50.51 8.83
CA TYR A 228 -14.82 -50.75 9.55
C TYR A 228 -14.84 -52.07 10.32
N TYR A 229 -14.18 -53.12 9.82
CA TYR A 229 -14.00 -54.33 10.61
C TYR A 229 -13.12 -54.10 11.84
N TYR A 230 -12.10 -53.25 11.72
CA TYR A 230 -11.20 -52.91 12.82
C TYR A 230 -11.82 -51.94 13.83
N THR A 231 -12.62 -50.99 13.35
CA THR A 231 -13.31 -49.99 14.17
C THR A 231 -14.71 -49.75 13.59
N PRO A 232 -15.76 -50.43 14.10
CA PRO A 232 -17.07 -50.54 13.44
C PRO A 232 -17.99 -49.33 13.62
N TYR A 233 -17.43 -48.11 13.58
CA TYR A 233 -18.18 -46.87 13.71
C TYR A 233 -17.75 -45.83 12.67
N THR A 234 -18.72 -45.13 12.09
CA THR A 234 -18.49 -43.94 11.25
C THR A 234 -18.68 -42.68 12.09
N PRO A 235 -17.89 -41.61 11.91
CA PRO A 235 -18.11 -40.38 12.65
C PRO A 235 -19.45 -39.73 12.28
N ASN A 236 -20.10 -39.13 13.28
CA ASN A 236 -21.27 -38.28 13.10
C ASN A 236 -20.83 -36.84 12.75
N THR A 237 -21.81 -35.96 12.51
CA THR A 237 -21.56 -34.56 12.15
C THR A 237 -20.78 -33.81 13.24
N ALA A 238 -21.10 -34.02 14.52
CA ALA A 238 -20.38 -33.38 15.63
C ALA A 238 -18.89 -33.75 15.64
N ALA A 239 -18.58 -35.04 15.45
CA ALA A 239 -17.21 -35.52 15.34
C ALA A 239 -16.44 -34.94 14.14
N LEU A 240 -17.11 -34.73 12.99
CA LEU A 240 -16.52 -34.16 11.78
C LEU A 240 -16.36 -32.63 11.84
N ASN A 241 -17.26 -31.94 12.54
CA ASN A 241 -17.15 -30.50 12.77
C ASN A 241 -15.99 -30.14 13.70
N ASN A 242 -15.58 -31.06 14.57
CA ASN A 242 -14.44 -30.89 15.47
C ASN A 242 -13.36 -31.95 15.24
N LEU A 243 -12.61 -31.83 14.12
CA LEU A 243 -11.65 -32.85 13.71
C LEU A 243 -10.54 -33.13 14.74
N TYR A 244 -10.09 -32.13 15.49
CA TYR A 244 -8.99 -32.26 16.45
C TYR A 244 -9.44 -32.32 17.91
N GLY A 245 -10.73 -32.12 18.18
CA GLY A 245 -11.30 -32.18 19.52
C GLY A 245 -12.38 -33.25 19.68
N THR A 246 -13.23 -33.02 20.67
CA THR A 246 -14.36 -33.87 21.04
C THR A 246 -15.64 -33.42 20.36
N GLY A 247 -16.51 -34.38 20.03
CA GLY A 247 -17.88 -34.13 19.62
C GLY A 247 -18.86 -34.36 20.77
N ASP A 248 -20.08 -34.77 20.43
CA ASP A 248 -21.16 -35.12 21.36
C ASP A 248 -21.07 -36.57 21.88
N SER A 249 -22.07 -37.01 22.66
CA SER A 249 -22.15 -38.38 23.20
C SER A 249 -22.28 -39.48 22.14
N CYS A 250 -22.65 -39.13 20.91
CA CYS A 250 -22.77 -40.06 19.78
C CYS A 250 -21.58 -40.02 18.83
N SER A 251 -20.51 -39.32 19.21
CA SER A 251 -19.30 -39.17 18.39
C SER A 251 -18.34 -40.34 18.55
N ALA A 252 -18.06 -41.06 17.47
CA ALA A 252 -16.95 -42.00 17.37
C ALA A 252 -15.75 -41.41 16.64
N TYR A 253 -14.55 -41.70 17.14
CA TYR A 253 -13.33 -41.03 16.71
C TYR A 253 -12.35 -41.88 15.92
N GLY A 254 -12.43 -43.22 15.94
CA GLY A 254 -11.39 -44.05 15.35
C GLY A 254 -11.20 -43.82 13.85
N ASN A 255 -12.20 -44.11 13.02
CA ASN A 255 -12.08 -43.90 11.57
C ASN A 255 -11.85 -42.42 11.18
N ARG A 256 -12.41 -41.47 11.95
CA ARG A 256 -12.11 -40.04 11.82
C ARG A 256 -10.64 -39.73 12.06
N ASN A 257 -10.09 -40.18 13.20
CA ASN A 257 -8.72 -39.92 13.61
C ASN A 257 -7.73 -40.60 12.65
N PHE A 258 -8.03 -41.81 12.19
CA PHE A 258 -7.23 -42.47 11.16
C PHE A 258 -7.13 -41.60 9.91
N TRP A 259 -8.27 -41.20 9.34
CA TRP A 259 -8.33 -40.38 8.14
C TRP A 259 -7.61 -39.04 8.32
N ARG A 260 -7.86 -38.35 9.43
CA ARG A 260 -7.25 -37.05 9.74
C ARG A 260 -5.73 -37.18 9.88
N MET A 261 -5.25 -38.08 10.73
CA MET A 261 -3.81 -38.27 10.95
C MET A 261 -3.08 -38.71 9.68
N TYR A 262 -3.72 -39.51 8.81
CA TYR A 262 -3.14 -39.85 7.51
C TYR A 262 -2.98 -38.60 6.63
N ASN A 263 -4.00 -37.73 6.57
CA ASN A 263 -3.91 -36.45 5.86
C ASN A 263 -2.81 -35.56 6.44
N ASP A 264 -2.77 -35.41 7.76
CA ASP A 264 -1.81 -34.55 8.47
C ASP A 264 -0.36 -34.95 8.20
N TRP A 265 -0.10 -36.25 8.08
CA TRP A 265 1.26 -36.78 7.97
C TRP A 265 1.70 -37.10 6.54
N PHE A 266 0.77 -37.55 5.70
CA PHE A 266 1.10 -38.17 4.42
C PHE A 266 0.26 -37.63 3.25
N GLY A 267 -0.64 -36.67 3.49
CA GLY A 267 -1.54 -36.11 2.50
C GLY A 267 -2.77 -36.99 2.21
N SER A 268 -3.48 -36.70 1.12
CA SER A 268 -4.78 -37.32 0.84
C SER A 268 -4.74 -38.86 0.83
N PRO A 269 -5.53 -39.55 1.68
CA PRO A 269 -5.56 -41.01 1.74
C PRO A 269 -6.20 -41.65 0.50
N THR A 270 -6.93 -40.89 -0.31
CA THR A 270 -7.57 -41.35 -1.55
C THR A 270 -6.88 -40.84 -2.82
N GLY A 271 -5.85 -40.00 -2.69
CA GLY A 271 -5.03 -39.52 -3.80
C GLY A 271 -4.17 -40.63 -4.44
N ALA A 272 -3.58 -40.33 -5.61
CA ALA A 272 -2.69 -41.24 -6.30
C ALA A 272 -1.55 -41.73 -5.38
N ALA A 273 -1.23 -43.03 -5.43
CA ALA A 273 -0.24 -43.64 -4.55
C ALA A 273 1.11 -42.94 -4.68
N GLN A 274 1.62 -42.38 -3.58
CA GLN A 274 2.88 -41.64 -3.54
C GLN A 274 4.05 -42.61 -3.80
N VAL A 275 4.60 -42.57 -5.01
CA VAL A 275 5.83 -43.30 -5.39
C VAL A 275 7.01 -42.67 -4.66
N VAL A 276 7.82 -43.47 -3.95
CA VAL A 276 9.06 -42.99 -3.34
C VAL A 276 9.98 -42.48 -4.44
N SER A 277 10.33 -41.20 -4.41
CA SER A 277 11.19 -40.60 -5.42
C SER A 277 12.58 -41.23 -5.42
N THR A 278 13.11 -41.49 -6.61
CA THR A 278 14.50 -41.91 -6.83
C THR A 278 15.49 -40.75 -6.71
N ALA A 279 15.00 -39.51 -6.59
CA ALA A 279 15.82 -38.32 -6.41
C ALA A 279 16.35 -38.23 -4.96
N LYS A 280 17.66 -38.02 -4.83
CA LYS A 280 18.34 -37.74 -3.55
C LYS A 280 19.17 -36.47 -3.67
N GLY A 281 19.48 -35.83 -2.54
CA GLY A 281 20.32 -34.64 -2.54
C GLY A 281 20.59 -34.06 -1.15
N SER A 282 21.33 -32.96 -1.13
CA SER A 282 21.60 -32.12 0.04
C SER A 282 21.56 -30.65 -0.33
N PHE A 283 21.00 -29.82 0.55
CA PHE A 283 21.06 -28.36 0.47
C PHE A 283 22.19 -27.84 1.38
N ASP A 284 23.39 -27.73 0.80
CA ASP A 284 24.61 -27.42 1.55
C ASP A 284 24.61 -25.99 2.08
N GLY A 285 24.12 -25.01 1.31
CA GLY A 285 24.15 -23.61 1.75
C GLY A 285 23.51 -22.63 0.79
N VAL A 286 23.21 -21.46 1.32
CA VAL A 286 22.80 -20.28 0.56
C VAL A 286 23.54 -19.06 1.11
N THR A 287 24.02 -18.22 0.23
CA THR A 287 24.56 -16.89 0.53
C THR A 287 23.72 -15.85 -0.20
N THR A 288 23.54 -14.68 0.40
CA THR A 288 22.78 -13.58 -0.19
C THR A 288 23.68 -12.41 -0.52
N ASP A 289 23.33 -11.70 -1.58
CA ASP A 289 23.89 -10.42 -2.00
C ASP A 289 22.74 -9.47 -2.36
N TYR A 290 23.04 -8.23 -2.75
CA TYR A 290 22.04 -7.25 -3.17
C TYR A 290 21.15 -7.80 -4.29
N ASN A 291 19.87 -8.01 -3.99
CA ASN A 291 18.87 -8.58 -4.91
C ASN A 291 19.28 -9.91 -5.57
N GLU A 292 20.22 -10.66 -4.99
CA GLU A 292 20.72 -11.93 -5.52
C GLU A 292 20.95 -12.95 -4.41
N MET A 293 20.96 -14.23 -4.77
CA MET A 293 21.37 -15.31 -3.87
C MET A 293 22.15 -16.37 -4.62
N THR A 294 23.13 -16.97 -3.96
CA THR A 294 23.85 -18.13 -4.47
C THR A 294 23.49 -19.35 -3.63
N VAL A 295 22.90 -20.36 -4.27
CA VAL A 295 22.57 -21.64 -3.62
C VAL A 295 23.55 -22.73 -4.05
N ARG A 296 23.91 -23.62 -3.13
CA ARG A 296 24.82 -24.75 -3.40
C ARG A 296 24.36 -26.05 -2.76
N GLY A 297 24.69 -27.16 -3.38
CA GLY A 297 24.37 -28.50 -2.90
C GLY A 297 24.69 -29.59 -3.92
N TRP A 298 24.02 -30.73 -3.78
CA TRP A 298 24.04 -31.79 -4.77
C TRP A 298 22.66 -32.46 -4.89
N ALA A 299 22.36 -33.01 -6.06
CA ALA A 299 21.16 -33.79 -6.33
C ALA A 299 21.43 -34.82 -7.42
N LEU A 300 20.92 -36.04 -7.25
CA LEU A 300 21.05 -37.14 -8.21
C LEU A 300 19.80 -38.02 -8.24
N ASP A 301 19.69 -38.85 -9.28
CA ASP A 301 18.74 -39.94 -9.36
C ASP A 301 19.47 -41.25 -9.10
N THR A 302 19.04 -42.04 -8.11
CA THR A 302 19.76 -43.27 -7.75
C THR A 302 19.73 -44.37 -8.81
N THR A 303 18.90 -44.22 -9.84
CA THR A 303 18.68 -45.23 -10.89
C THR A 303 19.43 -44.96 -12.19
N THR A 304 20.05 -43.78 -12.32
CA THR A 304 20.73 -43.37 -13.56
C THR A 304 21.90 -42.41 -13.27
N SER A 305 22.86 -42.33 -14.20
CA SER A 305 23.94 -41.36 -14.16
C SER A 305 23.57 -40.01 -14.82
N ALA A 306 22.36 -39.89 -15.35
CA ALA A 306 21.88 -38.66 -15.96
C ALA A 306 21.79 -37.52 -14.94
N THR A 307 22.20 -36.33 -15.37
CA THR A 307 22.09 -35.08 -14.59
C THR A 307 20.65 -34.84 -14.16
N THR A 308 20.46 -34.52 -12.87
CA THR A 308 19.14 -34.14 -12.36
C THR A 308 18.91 -32.63 -12.35
N LYS A 309 17.66 -32.24 -12.19
CA LYS A 309 17.25 -30.84 -12.05
C LYS A 309 16.88 -30.54 -10.61
N VAL A 310 17.26 -29.36 -10.16
CA VAL A 310 16.97 -28.83 -8.83
C VAL A 310 16.08 -27.61 -8.98
N VAL A 311 14.97 -27.59 -8.27
CA VAL A 311 14.09 -26.42 -8.17
C VAL A 311 14.47 -25.63 -6.93
N VAL A 312 14.73 -24.35 -7.12
CA VAL A 312 15.05 -23.36 -6.09
C VAL A 312 13.85 -22.44 -5.96
N ALA A 313 13.11 -22.56 -4.86
CA ALA A 313 11.92 -21.76 -4.59
C ALA A 313 12.22 -20.66 -3.56
N TYR A 314 11.88 -19.41 -3.90
CA TYR A 314 12.02 -18.25 -3.03
C TYR A 314 10.98 -17.18 -3.37
N ALA A 315 10.34 -16.62 -2.33
CA ALA A 315 9.35 -15.52 -2.46
C ALA A 315 8.27 -15.76 -3.54
N GLY A 316 7.77 -17.00 -3.65
CA GLY A 316 6.74 -17.40 -4.63
C GLY A 316 7.26 -17.60 -6.07
N ARG A 317 8.56 -17.44 -6.33
CA ARG A 317 9.20 -17.76 -7.60
C ARG A 317 10.02 -19.05 -7.50
N SER A 318 10.05 -19.80 -8.58
CA SER A 318 10.82 -21.05 -8.69
C SER A 318 11.76 -20.97 -9.88
N ASN A 319 13.05 -21.14 -9.64
CA ASN A 319 14.07 -21.30 -10.68
C ASN A 319 14.48 -22.77 -10.76
N THR A 320 14.83 -23.26 -11.94
CA THR A 320 15.33 -24.63 -12.11
C THR A 320 16.79 -24.59 -12.55
N VAL A 321 17.66 -25.31 -11.85
CA VAL A 321 19.10 -25.39 -12.12
C VAL A 321 19.51 -26.85 -12.32
N SER A 322 20.53 -27.10 -13.14
CA SER A 322 21.06 -28.44 -13.35
C SER A 322 22.10 -28.78 -12.30
N ALA A 323 22.03 -29.98 -11.73
CA ALA A 323 23.04 -30.51 -10.83
C ALA A 323 24.11 -31.27 -11.61
N SER A 324 24.97 -30.55 -12.36
CA SER A 324 25.98 -31.15 -13.24
C SER A 324 27.42 -30.90 -12.81
N ARG A 325 27.66 -30.12 -11.74
CA ARG A 325 29.01 -29.81 -11.24
C ARG A 325 29.63 -31.06 -10.59
N SER A 326 30.95 -31.15 -10.65
CA SER A 326 31.68 -32.27 -10.04
C SER A 326 31.63 -32.22 -8.52
N ARG A 327 31.27 -33.34 -7.90
CA ARG A 327 31.25 -33.63 -6.47
C ARG A 327 31.82 -35.04 -6.25
N PRO A 328 33.16 -35.16 -6.17
CA PRO A 328 33.83 -36.45 -6.02
C PRO A 328 33.38 -37.25 -4.78
N ASP A 329 33.06 -36.55 -3.70
CA ASP A 329 32.49 -37.11 -2.47
C ASP A 329 31.14 -37.81 -2.71
N VAL A 330 30.27 -37.19 -3.51
CA VAL A 330 28.99 -37.77 -3.92
C VAL A 330 29.23 -38.95 -4.86
N GLY A 331 30.18 -38.85 -5.78
CA GLY A 331 30.56 -39.96 -6.67
C GLY A 331 31.11 -41.17 -5.91
N ALA A 332 31.86 -40.95 -4.82
CA ALA A 332 32.34 -42.04 -3.97
C ALA A 332 31.20 -42.71 -3.19
N ALA A 333 30.24 -41.93 -2.68
CA ALA A 333 29.07 -42.46 -1.98
C ALA A 333 28.05 -43.13 -2.93
N TYR A 334 27.99 -42.70 -4.19
CA TYR A 334 27.08 -43.21 -5.22
C TYR A 334 27.83 -43.56 -6.52
N PRO A 335 28.67 -44.62 -6.53
CA PRO A 335 29.55 -44.94 -7.67
C PRO A 335 28.83 -45.11 -9.00
N LYS A 336 27.61 -45.66 -8.99
CA LYS A 336 26.79 -45.87 -10.21
C LYS A 336 26.27 -44.57 -10.82
N ALA A 337 26.10 -43.52 -10.02
CA ALA A 337 25.63 -42.21 -10.50
C ALA A 337 26.79 -41.34 -11.01
N GLY A 338 28.01 -41.54 -10.48
CA GLY A 338 29.19 -40.74 -10.81
C GLY A 338 29.26 -39.42 -10.04
N ALA A 339 30.24 -38.56 -10.35
CA ALA A 339 30.50 -37.34 -9.59
C ALA A 339 29.76 -36.08 -10.07
N LYS A 340 29.13 -36.08 -11.26
CA LYS A 340 28.56 -34.87 -11.89
C LYS A 340 27.15 -34.55 -11.38
N HIS A 341 27.01 -34.37 -10.06
CA HIS A 341 25.71 -34.19 -9.38
C HIS A 341 25.67 -33.00 -8.42
N GLY A 342 26.66 -32.11 -8.45
CA GLY A 342 26.67 -30.86 -7.69
C GLY A 342 25.90 -29.74 -8.39
N PHE A 343 25.32 -28.82 -7.62
CA PHE A 343 24.78 -27.56 -8.13
C PHE A 343 25.37 -26.38 -7.36
N GLU A 344 25.64 -25.29 -8.08
CA GLU A 344 25.84 -23.96 -7.53
C GLU A 344 25.29 -22.97 -8.54
N ALA A 345 24.41 -22.07 -8.10
CA ALA A 345 23.77 -21.11 -8.98
C ALA A 345 23.48 -19.81 -8.25
N THR A 346 23.88 -18.71 -8.87
CA THR A 346 23.47 -17.35 -8.51
C THR A 346 22.17 -17.03 -9.23
N LEU A 347 21.16 -16.59 -8.48
CA LEU A 347 19.81 -16.36 -8.95
C LEU A 347 19.33 -14.99 -8.49
N PRO A 348 18.59 -14.25 -9.33
CA PRO A 348 17.91 -13.04 -8.91
C PRO A 348 16.96 -13.33 -7.75
N ALA A 349 17.05 -12.51 -6.70
CA ALA A 349 16.31 -12.66 -5.46
C ALA A 349 15.60 -11.36 -5.10
N ARG A 350 14.31 -11.45 -4.78
CA ARG A 350 13.60 -10.30 -4.21
C ARG A 350 14.21 -9.94 -2.84
N SER A 351 14.52 -8.68 -2.63
CA SER A 351 15.00 -8.19 -1.34
C SER A 351 13.96 -8.40 -0.22
N GLY A 352 14.46 -8.58 1.01
CA GLY A 352 13.67 -8.90 2.20
C GLY A 352 13.99 -10.26 2.80
N SER A 353 13.27 -10.60 3.88
CA SER A 353 13.41 -11.88 4.58
C SER A 353 12.49 -12.93 3.94
N GLY A 354 13.00 -14.15 3.75
CA GLY A 354 12.23 -15.25 3.21
C GLY A 354 12.90 -16.61 3.41
N SER A 355 12.23 -17.67 2.99
CA SER A 355 12.77 -19.03 3.01
C SER A 355 13.14 -19.47 1.60
N VAL A 356 14.37 -19.96 1.42
CA VAL A 356 14.84 -20.60 0.19
C VAL A 356 14.69 -22.09 0.36
N CYS A 357 13.83 -22.72 -0.44
CA CYS A 357 13.56 -24.14 -0.40
C CYS A 357 14.11 -24.82 -1.66
N ILE A 358 14.76 -25.97 -1.47
CA ILE A 358 15.38 -26.72 -2.56
C ILE A 358 14.65 -28.05 -2.74
N THR A 359 14.31 -28.38 -3.98
CA THR A 359 13.66 -29.65 -4.35
C THR A 359 14.43 -30.33 -5.49
N ALA A 360 14.89 -31.55 -5.28
CA ALA A 360 15.48 -32.38 -6.33
C ALA A 360 14.37 -33.07 -7.15
N LYS A 361 14.49 -33.09 -8.48
CA LYS A 361 13.63 -33.87 -9.37
C LYS A 361 14.35 -35.14 -9.83
N SER A 362 13.62 -36.25 -9.98
CA SER A 362 14.17 -37.45 -10.63
C SER A 362 14.58 -37.14 -12.06
N ALA A 363 15.47 -37.94 -12.65
CA ALA A 363 16.00 -37.66 -13.98
C ALA A 363 14.89 -37.67 -15.06
N ASP A 364 13.84 -38.47 -14.86
CA ASP A 364 12.64 -38.50 -15.71
C ASP A 364 11.62 -37.40 -15.39
N GLY A 365 11.86 -36.61 -14.33
CA GLY A 365 10.99 -35.52 -13.87
C GLY A 365 9.67 -35.97 -13.23
N LYS A 366 9.41 -37.27 -13.08
CA LYS A 366 8.11 -37.80 -12.60
C LYS A 366 7.94 -37.71 -11.09
N THR A 367 9.05 -37.70 -10.35
CA THR A 367 9.04 -37.65 -8.89
C THR A 367 9.99 -36.56 -8.38
N SER A 368 9.83 -36.16 -7.12
CA SER A 368 10.69 -35.16 -6.50
C SER A 368 10.89 -35.40 -5.01
N THR A 369 12.01 -34.90 -4.49
CA THR A 369 12.40 -34.97 -3.09
C THR A 369 12.74 -33.57 -2.58
N SER A 370 12.09 -33.13 -1.51
CA SER A 370 12.47 -31.89 -0.82
C SER A 370 13.81 -32.08 -0.11
N LEU A 371 14.75 -31.16 -0.34
CA LEU A 371 16.07 -31.13 0.30
C LEU A 371 16.12 -30.16 1.49
N GLY A 372 14.99 -29.55 1.85
CA GLY A 372 14.84 -28.63 2.97
C GLY A 372 14.84 -27.15 2.57
N CYS A 373 14.65 -26.30 3.57
CA CYS A 373 14.59 -24.85 3.43
C CYS A 373 15.55 -24.15 4.40
N LYS A 374 16.07 -22.98 4.00
CA LYS A 374 16.87 -22.10 4.86
C LYS A 374 16.32 -20.69 4.79
N ASN A 375 16.20 -20.05 5.96
CA ASN A 375 15.78 -18.66 6.06
C ASN A 375 16.96 -17.76 5.70
N VAL A 376 16.70 -16.74 4.90
CA VAL A 376 17.68 -15.76 4.44
C VAL A 376 17.08 -14.36 4.47
N THR A 377 17.97 -13.38 4.53
CA THR A 377 17.64 -11.97 4.29
C THR A 377 18.44 -11.49 3.08
N VAL A 378 17.75 -11.07 2.03
CA VAL A 378 18.35 -10.54 0.81
C VAL A 378 18.35 -9.00 0.90
N PRO A 379 19.51 -8.34 0.92
CA PRO A 379 19.59 -6.88 0.90
C PRO A 379 18.94 -6.26 -0.35
N ASP A 380 18.40 -5.03 -0.23
CA ASP A 380 17.93 -4.23 -1.37
C ASP A 380 19.11 -3.42 -1.93
N GLY A 381 19.45 -3.66 -3.20
CA GLY A 381 20.48 -2.97 -3.97
C GLY A 381 20.03 -1.64 -4.56
N SER A 382 18.72 -1.37 -4.54
CA SER A 382 18.18 -0.14 -5.12
C SER A 382 18.71 1.12 -4.41
N PRO A 383 19.03 2.21 -5.15
CA PRO A 383 19.40 3.48 -4.57
C PRO A 383 18.39 3.99 -3.54
N PHE A 384 18.91 4.64 -2.51
CA PHE A 384 18.14 5.32 -1.48
C PHE A 384 18.68 6.73 -1.26
N GLY A 385 17.86 7.60 -0.67
CA GLY A 385 18.25 8.98 -0.46
C GLY A 385 17.07 9.88 -0.13
N SER A 386 17.28 11.18 -0.29
CA SER A 386 16.31 12.22 0.03
C SER A 386 16.27 13.30 -1.03
N LEU A 387 15.06 13.80 -1.32
CA LEU A 387 14.80 15.06 -1.98
C LEU A 387 14.48 16.09 -0.88
N ASP A 388 15.51 16.82 -0.45
CA ASP A 388 15.41 17.75 0.68
C ASP A 388 14.59 18.99 0.31
N SER A 389 14.70 19.45 -0.94
CA SER A 389 13.88 20.57 -1.42
C SER A 389 13.75 20.61 -2.94
N ALA A 390 12.62 21.14 -3.42
CA ALA A 390 12.39 21.55 -4.79
C ALA A 390 11.70 22.93 -4.80
N ARG A 391 12.45 24.00 -5.07
CA ARG A 391 11.96 25.39 -4.94
C ARG A 391 12.01 26.08 -6.31
N ALA A 392 10.94 26.76 -6.69
CA ALA A 392 10.96 27.58 -7.89
C ALA A 392 11.96 28.73 -7.69
N VAL A 393 12.87 28.93 -8.63
CA VAL A 393 13.88 29.99 -8.63
C VAL A 393 14.00 30.54 -10.05
N PRO A 394 14.70 31.66 -10.29
CA PRO A 394 14.96 32.11 -11.64
C PRO A 394 15.55 31.01 -12.52
N GLY A 395 14.97 30.80 -13.71
CA GLY A 395 15.38 29.77 -14.66
C GLY A 395 14.83 28.36 -14.41
N GLY A 396 14.00 28.14 -13.37
CA GLY A 396 13.26 26.89 -13.20
C GLY A 396 13.07 26.46 -11.73
N VAL A 397 13.52 25.26 -11.39
CA VAL A 397 13.41 24.69 -10.03
C VAL A 397 14.78 24.32 -9.50
N GLU A 398 15.17 24.86 -8.35
CA GLU A 398 16.32 24.38 -7.59
C GLU A 398 15.94 23.09 -6.87
N VAL A 399 16.63 22.00 -7.19
CA VAL A 399 16.52 20.72 -6.50
C VAL A 399 17.76 20.50 -5.65
N ARG A 400 17.56 20.08 -4.39
CA ARG A 400 18.63 19.70 -3.47
C ARG A 400 18.30 18.40 -2.77
N GLY A 401 19.32 17.56 -2.57
CA GLY A 401 19.15 16.28 -1.90
C GLY A 401 20.42 15.45 -1.93
N TRP A 402 20.28 14.14 -1.74
CA TRP A 402 21.37 13.17 -1.83
C TRP A 402 20.84 11.80 -2.26
N ALA A 403 21.72 10.98 -2.83
CA ALA A 403 21.39 9.65 -3.30
C ALA A 403 22.62 8.73 -3.16
N ILE A 404 22.44 7.56 -2.55
CA ILE A 404 23.43 6.51 -2.41
C ILE A 404 22.90 5.25 -3.07
N ASP A 405 23.78 4.57 -3.80
CA ASP A 405 23.57 3.19 -4.20
C ASP A 405 24.44 2.30 -3.28
N PRO A 406 23.85 1.36 -2.53
CA PRO A 406 24.58 0.57 -1.56
C PRO A 406 25.64 -0.37 -2.18
N GLU A 407 25.57 -0.62 -3.48
CA GLU A 407 26.49 -1.51 -4.20
C GLU A 407 27.79 -0.81 -4.63
N THR A 408 27.91 0.51 -4.45
CA THR A 408 29.10 1.27 -4.83
C THR A 408 29.45 2.39 -3.85
N LYS A 409 30.74 2.68 -3.74
CA LYS A 409 31.24 3.86 -3.01
C LYS A 409 31.24 5.12 -3.88
N ALA A 410 31.22 4.98 -5.21
CA ALA A 410 31.24 6.10 -6.13
C ALA A 410 29.88 6.82 -6.16
N SER A 411 29.90 8.14 -6.40
CA SER A 411 28.69 8.92 -6.62
C SER A 411 27.88 8.38 -7.79
N ILE A 412 26.55 8.32 -7.65
CA ILE A 412 25.65 7.85 -8.71
C ILE A 412 25.01 9.00 -9.50
N GLY A 413 24.41 8.67 -10.64
CA GLY A 413 23.55 9.59 -11.35
C GLY A 413 22.19 9.75 -10.65
N VAL A 414 21.58 10.91 -10.78
CA VAL A 414 20.17 11.13 -10.42
C VAL A 414 19.38 11.69 -11.60
N ARG A 415 18.11 11.30 -11.69
CA ARG A 415 17.19 11.72 -12.73
C ARG A 415 16.12 12.63 -12.14
N VAL A 416 16.07 13.88 -12.58
CA VAL A 416 15.04 14.84 -12.16
C VAL A 416 13.88 14.77 -13.14
N ARG A 417 12.66 14.64 -12.61
CA ARG A 417 11.41 14.57 -13.39
C ARG A 417 10.41 15.61 -12.94
N ALA A 418 9.72 16.23 -13.89
CA ALA A 418 8.55 17.08 -13.66
C ALA A 418 7.32 16.42 -14.28
N ASP A 419 6.27 16.20 -13.48
CA ASP A 419 5.03 15.50 -13.89
C ASP A 419 5.29 14.13 -14.56
N GLY A 420 6.35 13.44 -14.13
CA GLY A 420 6.76 12.14 -14.66
C GLY A 420 7.69 12.18 -15.86
N VAL A 421 7.86 13.35 -16.50
CA VAL A 421 8.79 13.53 -17.64
C VAL A 421 10.18 13.90 -17.13
N GLN A 422 11.21 13.23 -17.63
CA GLN A 422 12.60 13.59 -17.31
C GLN A 422 12.94 14.96 -17.87
N VAL A 423 13.36 15.88 -16.99
CA VAL A 423 13.81 17.23 -17.37
C VAL A 423 15.32 17.37 -17.38
N GLN A 424 16.04 16.65 -16.51
CA GLN A 424 17.50 16.72 -16.42
C GLN A 424 18.08 15.46 -15.77
N ARG A 425 19.33 15.12 -16.10
CA ARG A 425 20.16 14.14 -15.37
C ARG A 425 21.31 14.88 -14.70
N LEU A 426 21.58 14.55 -13.44
CA LEU A 426 22.66 15.11 -12.62
C LEU A 426 23.54 13.97 -12.09
N THR A 427 24.68 14.33 -11.53
CA THR A 427 25.50 13.41 -10.72
C THR A 427 25.40 13.86 -9.27
N ALA A 428 25.18 12.92 -8.36
CA ALA A 428 25.10 13.21 -6.93
C ALA A 428 26.52 13.24 -6.32
N ASN A 429 27.36 14.18 -6.74
CA ASN A 429 28.77 14.30 -6.31
C ASN A 429 29.05 15.50 -5.41
N VAL A 430 28.02 16.24 -4.97
CA VAL A 430 28.14 17.36 -4.05
C VAL A 430 28.45 16.83 -2.65
N SER A 431 29.41 17.45 -1.96
CA SER A 431 29.78 17.04 -0.60
C SER A 431 28.65 17.30 0.40
N ARG A 432 28.28 16.25 1.15
CA ARG A 432 27.30 16.23 2.24
C ARG A 432 27.91 15.51 3.44
N PRO A 433 28.66 16.23 4.31
CA PRO A 433 29.32 15.64 5.48
C PRO A 433 28.35 14.95 6.45
N ASP A 434 27.12 15.46 6.57
CA ASP A 434 26.04 14.86 7.35
C ASP A 434 25.64 13.47 6.81
N VAL A 435 25.53 13.33 5.49
CA VAL A 435 25.27 12.06 4.82
C VAL A 435 26.46 11.11 4.98
N GLY A 436 27.68 11.61 4.83
CA GLY A 436 28.89 10.81 5.04
C GLY A 436 29.05 10.31 6.48
N ALA A 437 28.61 11.08 7.48
CA ALA A 437 28.60 10.67 8.87
C ALA A 437 27.54 9.58 9.15
N ALA A 438 26.36 9.68 8.53
CA ALA A 438 25.30 8.67 8.65
C ALA A 438 25.58 7.39 7.85
N HIS A 439 26.33 7.50 6.75
CA HIS A 439 26.70 6.40 5.86
C HIS A 439 28.22 6.35 5.61
N PRO A 440 29.03 5.99 6.63
CA PRO A 440 30.49 6.03 6.52
C PRO A 440 31.07 5.17 5.40
N GLY A 441 30.40 4.08 5.04
CA GLY A 441 30.81 3.18 3.96
C GLY A 441 30.79 3.82 2.57
N SER A 442 29.93 4.82 2.36
CA SER A 442 29.74 5.52 1.07
C SER A 442 30.50 6.84 1.00
N GLY A 443 30.71 7.52 2.14
CA GLY A 443 31.38 8.82 2.22
C GLY A 443 30.45 10.02 1.94
N ALA A 444 31.03 11.23 1.87
CA ALA A 444 30.24 12.47 1.79
C ALA A 444 29.84 12.90 0.36
N ALA A 445 30.46 12.35 -0.69
CA ALA A 445 30.28 12.80 -2.07
C ALA A 445 29.03 12.21 -2.74
N HIS A 446 27.87 12.37 -2.12
CA HIS A 446 26.59 11.77 -2.53
C HIS A 446 25.42 12.76 -2.60
N GLY A 447 25.69 14.07 -2.50
CA GLY A 447 24.70 15.14 -2.61
C GLY A 447 24.44 15.58 -4.06
N PHE A 448 23.27 16.15 -4.32
CA PHE A 448 22.97 16.87 -5.56
C PHE A 448 22.38 18.25 -5.25
N SER A 449 22.73 19.26 -6.06
CA SER A 449 22.17 20.60 -6.01
C SER A 449 22.27 21.24 -7.39
N ALA A 450 21.12 21.56 -8.02
CA ALA A 450 21.11 22.21 -9.32
C ALA A 450 19.78 22.94 -9.57
N VAL A 451 19.82 23.99 -10.40
CA VAL A 451 18.62 24.59 -11.00
C VAL A 451 18.30 23.85 -12.29
N VAL A 452 17.11 23.25 -12.36
CA VAL A 452 16.64 22.52 -13.54
C VAL A 452 15.57 23.34 -14.27
N PRO A 453 15.64 23.48 -15.60
CA PRO A 453 14.58 24.12 -16.37
C PRO A 453 13.29 23.31 -16.28
N VAL A 454 12.21 23.96 -15.87
CA VAL A 454 10.89 23.32 -15.73
C VAL A 454 9.83 24.26 -16.33
N PRO A 455 8.89 23.76 -17.16
CA PRO A 455 7.82 24.59 -17.69
C PRO A 455 6.94 25.21 -16.61
N ALA A 456 6.32 26.34 -16.94
CA ALA A 456 5.43 27.09 -16.06
C ALA A 456 4.28 26.24 -15.49
N GLY A 457 3.79 26.64 -14.32
CA GLY A 457 2.64 26.04 -13.65
C GLY A 457 3.00 25.24 -12.40
N THR A 458 1.99 24.63 -11.78
CA THR A 458 2.19 23.75 -10.63
C THR A 458 2.67 22.39 -11.09
N LYS A 459 3.90 22.03 -10.72
CA LYS A 459 4.60 20.82 -11.15
C LYS A 459 4.87 19.88 -10.01
N ARG A 460 4.79 18.58 -10.26
CA ARG A 460 5.25 17.54 -9.34
C ARG A 460 6.69 17.17 -9.66
N ILE A 461 7.62 17.59 -8.82
CA ILE A 461 9.06 17.37 -8.97
C ILE A 461 9.47 16.12 -8.21
N CYS A 462 10.03 15.16 -8.93
CA CYS A 462 10.56 13.91 -8.39
C CYS A 462 12.04 13.77 -8.76
N VAL A 463 12.82 13.10 -7.92
CA VAL A 463 14.20 12.72 -8.23
C VAL A 463 14.34 11.21 -8.00
N ASP A 464 14.91 10.49 -8.97
CA ASP A 464 15.26 9.08 -8.83
C ASP A 464 16.77 8.90 -8.80
N GLY A 465 17.26 8.07 -7.88
CA GLY A 465 18.63 7.54 -7.94
C GLY A 465 18.73 6.55 -9.09
N VAL A 466 19.74 6.73 -9.95
CA VAL A 466 20.02 5.82 -11.06
C VAL A 466 20.89 4.68 -10.55
N ASN A 467 20.31 3.49 -10.52
CA ASN A 467 20.91 2.27 -10.02
C ASN A 467 22.16 1.85 -10.79
N ILE A 468 23.14 1.30 -10.07
CA ILE A 468 24.33 0.63 -10.59
C ILE A 468 24.39 -0.75 -9.95
N GLY A 469 24.42 -1.82 -10.76
CA GLY A 469 24.44 -3.19 -10.25
C GLY A 469 23.04 -3.82 -10.23
N ALA A 470 22.78 -4.64 -9.22
CA ALA A 470 21.51 -5.30 -8.98
C ALA A 470 20.45 -4.30 -8.48
N GLY A 471 19.19 -4.71 -8.37
CA GLY A 471 18.11 -3.79 -7.97
C GLY A 471 17.57 -2.92 -9.13
N ALA A 472 16.98 -1.78 -8.78
CA ALA A 472 16.30 -0.91 -9.74
C ALA A 472 16.42 0.57 -9.37
N SER A 473 16.38 1.45 -10.38
CA SER A 473 16.32 2.89 -10.14
C SER A 473 15.08 3.25 -9.33
N LYS A 474 15.23 4.05 -8.29
CA LYS A 474 14.20 4.30 -7.27
C LYS A 474 14.14 5.77 -6.89
N ALA A 475 12.95 6.23 -6.53
CA ALA A 475 12.75 7.60 -6.05
C ALA A 475 13.53 7.84 -4.76
N VAL A 476 14.30 8.94 -4.72
CA VAL A 476 15.02 9.38 -3.51
C VAL A 476 14.12 10.34 -2.75
N GLY A 477 13.30 9.77 -1.87
CA GLY A 477 12.29 10.51 -1.09
C GLY A 477 10.98 10.79 -1.85
N SER A 478 10.14 11.60 -1.23
CA SER A 478 8.82 11.97 -1.76
C SER A 478 8.93 13.10 -2.78
N CYS A 479 8.12 13.04 -3.85
CA CYS A 479 8.02 14.14 -4.80
C CYS A 479 7.41 15.40 -4.15
N ILE A 480 7.91 16.57 -4.52
CA ILE A 480 7.46 17.87 -4.01
C ILE A 480 6.64 18.59 -5.09
N ARG A 481 5.55 19.26 -4.69
CA ARG A 481 4.81 20.15 -5.59
C ARG A 481 5.36 21.56 -5.52
N THR A 482 5.65 22.14 -6.69
CA THR A 482 6.27 23.45 -6.81
C THR A 482 5.57 24.24 -7.91
N THR A 483 5.18 25.48 -7.62
CA THR A 483 4.59 26.39 -8.62
C THR A 483 5.70 27.18 -9.26
N VAL A 484 5.97 26.91 -10.54
CA VAL A 484 7.04 27.53 -11.31
C VAL A 484 6.46 28.71 -12.10
N PRO A 485 6.88 29.96 -11.84
CA PRO A 485 6.60 31.04 -12.78
C PRO A 485 7.38 30.76 -14.07
N GLY A 486 6.69 30.80 -15.21
CA GLY A 486 7.34 30.63 -16.50
C GLY A 486 8.25 31.81 -16.84
N SER A 487 9.11 31.61 -17.85
CA SER A 487 9.90 32.71 -18.42
C SER A 487 9.00 33.78 -19.05
N THR A 488 7.88 33.40 -19.69
CA THR A 488 6.82 34.37 -20.01
C THR A 488 6.14 34.86 -18.71
N PRO A 489 6.06 36.19 -18.45
CA PRO A 489 5.48 36.72 -17.23
C PRO A 489 4.03 36.28 -17.00
N SER A 490 3.64 36.19 -15.73
CA SER A 490 2.27 35.91 -15.29
C SER A 490 1.76 37.05 -14.41
N GLY A 491 0.45 37.20 -14.30
CA GLY A 491 -0.17 38.25 -13.51
C GLY A 491 -1.65 38.40 -13.77
N ALA A 492 -2.26 39.42 -13.18
CA ALA A 492 -3.67 39.71 -13.38
C ALA A 492 -3.96 41.21 -13.37
N LEU A 493 -4.85 41.63 -14.27
CA LEU A 493 -5.58 42.89 -14.18
C LEU A 493 -6.78 42.71 -13.23
N GLU A 494 -6.59 43.05 -11.96
CA GLU A 494 -7.59 42.82 -10.91
C GLU A 494 -8.72 43.84 -10.94
N ARG A 495 -8.39 45.13 -11.02
CA ARG A 495 -9.37 46.22 -10.98
C ARG A 495 -9.02 47.35 -11.93
N VAL A 496 -10.05 47.82 -12.64
CA VAL A 496 -10.06 49.12 -13.32
C VAL A 496 -11.24 49.89 -12.76
N ALA A 497 -10.98 51.03 -12.14
CA ALA A 497 -11.99 51.87 -11.52
C ALA A 497 -11.93 53.29 -12.07
N THR A 498 -13.08 53.93 -12.18
CA THR A 498 -13.22 55.26 -12.77
C THR A 498 -13.75 56.25 -11.73
N THR A 499 -13.31 57.50 -11.85
CA THR A 499 -14.04 58.69 -11.36
C THR A 499 -14.58 59.45 -12.57
N SER A 500 -15.06 60.68 -12.38
CA SER A 500 -15.44 61.60 -13.47
C SER A 500 -14.26 62.06 -14.34
N SER A 501 -13.04 61.97 -13.82
CA SER A 501 -11.83 62.50 -14.46
C SER A 501 -10.63 61.56 -14.43
N THR A 502 -10.73 60.36 -13.84
CA THR A 502 -9.59 59.44 -13.67
C THR A 502 -9.90 57.97 -13.90
N ILE A 503 -8.86 57.21 -14.23
CA ILE A 503 -8.83 55.74 -14.25
C ILE A 503 -7.76 55.25 -13.28
N ARG A 504 -8.14 54.43 -12.29
CA ARG A 504 -7.23 53.68 -11.40
C ARG A 504 -7.14 52.22 -11.83
N VAL A 505 -5.93 51.71 -11.98
CA VAL A 505 -5.63 50.34 -12.41
C VAL A 505 -4.81 49.64 -11.34
N THR A 506 -5.32 48.50 -10.87
CA THR A 506 -4.70 47.69 -9.82
C THR A 506 -4.52 46.24 -10.30
N GLY A 507 -3.40 45.63 -9.91
CA GLY A 507 -3.10 44.25 -10.24
C GLY A 507 -1.72 43.81 -9.75
N TRP A 508 -1.21 42.72 -10.32
CA TRP A 508 0.14 42.22 -10.03
C TRP A 508 0.76 41.57 -11.27
N ALA A 509 2.09 41.49 -11.28
CA ALA A 509 2.87 40.82 -12.30
C ALA A 509 4.11 40.15 -11.69
N ILE A 510 4.46 38.97 -12.19
CA ILE A 510 5.68 38.21 -11.87
C ILE A 510 6.33 37.72 -13.16
N ASP A 511 7.64 37.73 -13.17
CA ASP A 511 8.46 37.19 -14.25
C ASP A 511 9.37 36.13 -13.64
N GLY A 512 9.33 34.91 -14.18
CA GLY A 512 10.06 33.76 -13.65
C GLY A 512 11.56 33.82 -13.89
N ASP A 513 12.07 34.79 -14.64
CA ASP A 513 13.49 34.91 -14.95
C ASP A 513 14.22 35.89 -14.00
N VAL A 514 13.49 36.60 -13.13
CA VAL A 514 14.07 37.57 -12.17
C VAL A 514 13.47 37.48 -10.77
N THR A 515 14.31 37.60 -9.74
CA THR A 515 13.85 37.72 -8.34
C THR A 515 13.34 39.12 -8.00
N GLY A 516 13.58 40.12 -8.86
CA GLY A 516 13.14 41.50 -8.73
C GLY A 516 11.70 41.74 -9.21
N SER A 517 11.24 42.99 -9.13
CA SER A 517 9.91 43.40 -9.61
C SER A 517 9.83 43.44 -11.14
N THR A 518 8.68 43.07 -11.70
CA THR A 518 8.43 43.03 -13.15
C THR A 518 7.99 44.40 -13.68
N LYS A 519 8.45 44.77 -14.88
CA LYS A 519 7.97 45.97 -15.59
C LYS A 519 6.56 45.72 -16.15
N VAL A 520 5.70 46.72 -16.10
CA VAL A 520 4.32 46.68 -16.59
C VAL A 520 4.06 47.87 -17.49
N VAL A 521 3.36 47.63 -18.61
CA VAL A 521 2.86 48.65 -19.52
C VAL A 521 1.35 48.68 -19.43
N VAL A 522 0.80 49.83 -19.03
CA VAL A 522 -0.63 50.12 -19.14
C VAL A 522 -0.85 50.98 -20.38
N ARG A 523 -1.77 50.56 -21.26
CA ARG A 523 -2.21 51.34 -22.42
C ARG A 523 -3.64 51.80 -22.19
N ILE A 524 -3.85 53.11 -22.24
CA ILE A 524 -5.19 53.73 -22.26
C ILE A 524 -5.36 54.35 -23.65
N ASP A 525 -6.30 53.83 -24.43
CA ASP A 525 -6.56 54.22 -25.83
C ASP A 525 -5.29 54.21 -26.70
N GLY A 526 -4.49 53.16 -26.54
CA GLY A 526 -3.24 52.97 -27.28
C GLY A 526 -2.04 53.75 -26.70
N LYS A 527 -2.24 54.74 -25.83
CA LYS A 527 -1.14 55.50 -25.21
C LYS A 527 -0.50 54.70 -24.08
N ALA A 528 0.77 54.35 -24.24
CA ALA A 528 1.52 53.50 -23.30
C ALA A 528 2.09 54.28 -22.11
N ARG A 529 2.05 53.65 -20.93
CA ARG A 529 2.66 54.09 -19.68
C ARG A 529 3.39 52.90 -19.05
N THR A 530 4.71 52.99 -18.93
CA THR A 530 5.55 51.92 -18.39
C THR A 530 5.98 52.25 -16.96
N PHE A 531 5.87 51.29 -16.05
CA PHE A 531 6.35 51.40 -14.67
C PHE A 531 6.71 50.01 -14.12
N THR A 532 7.18 49.94 -12.87
CA THR A 532 7.54 48.67 -12.22
C THR A 532 6.46 48.28 -11.20
N ALA A 533 6.04 47.03 -11.20
CA ALA A 533 5.09 46.48 -10.23
C ALA A 533 5.80 46.16 -8.91
N ASN A 534 6.01 47.18 -8.09
CA ASN A 534 6.84 47.11 -6.88
C ASN A 534 6.06 47.21 -5.55
N LEU A 535 4.73 47.20 -5.58
CA LEU A 535 3.91 47.19 -4.37
C LEU A 535 3.93 45.81 -3.71
N SER A 536 3.91 45.77 -2.38
CA SER A 536 3.96 44.51 -1.63
C SER A 536 2.66 43.72 -1.78
N ARG A 537 2.78 42.42 -2.09
CA ARG A 537 1.71 41.43 -2.23
C ARG A 537 2.15 40.12 -1.58
N SER A 538 1.87 39.97 -0.29
CA SER A 538 2.24 38.80 0.49
C SER A 538 1.47 37.54 0.07
N ASP A 539 0.26 37.72 -0.45
CA ASP A 539 -0.56 36.66 -1.05
C ASP A 539 0.12 36.06 -2.29
N VAL A 540 0.69 36.90 -3.16
CA VAL A 540 1.46 36.45 -4.34
C VAL A 540 2.75 35.78 -3.89
N GLN A 541 3.47 36.34 -2.91
CA GLN A 541 4.69 35.72 -2.37
C GLN A 541 4.41 34.36 -1.72
N SER A 542 3.28 34.18 -1.03
CA SER A 542 2.87 32.89 -0.48
C SER A 542 2.78 31.80 -1.57
N THR A 543 2.35 32.19 -2.77
CA THR A 543 2.30 31.30 -3.94
C THR A 543 3.68 31.08 -4.58
N TYR A 544 4.54 32.10 -4.56
CA TYR A 544 5.89 32.09 -5.14
C TYR A 544 6.97 32.47 -4.10
N PRO A 545 7.28 31.59 -3.12
CA PRO A 545 8.04 32.00 -1.92
C PRO A 545 9.47 32.46 -2.17
N ALA A 546 10.11 32.00 -3.25
CA ALA A 546 11.47 32.41 -3.60
C ALA A 546 11.55 33.82 -4.22
N TYR A 547 10.41 34.42 -4.55
CA TYR A 547 10.32 35.73 -5.18
C TYR A 547 9.96 36.78 -4.12
N SER A 548 10.43 38.01 -4.30
CA SER A 548 10.12 39.09 -3.35
C SER A 548 8.63 39.46 -3.41
N SER A 549 8.05 39.96 -2.31
CA SER A 549 6.65 40.41 -2.26
C SER A 549 6.32 41.60 -3.16
N LYS A 550 7.32 42.34 -3.67
CA LYS A 550 7.15 43.55 -4.49
C LYS A 550 6.69 43.19 -5.92
N ARG A 551 5.40 42.86 -6.08
CA ARG A 551 4.80 42.36 -7.33
C ARG A 551 3.49 43.06 -7.73
N GLY A 552 2.92 43.87 -6.84
CA GLY A 552 1.69 44.60 -7.10
C GLY A 552 1.92 45.90 -7.84
N PHE A 553 0.88 46.39 -8.49
CA PHE A 553 0.80 47.74 -9.01
C PHE A 553 -0.56 48.37 -8.70
N ASP A 554 -0.52 49.68 -8.49
CA ASP A 554 -1.70 50.52 -8.28
C ASP A 554 -1.36 51.93 -8.76
N ARG A 555 -2.04 52.37 -9.81
CA ARG A 555 -1.74 53.62 -10.53
C ARG A 555 -3.02 54.28 -11.00
N THR A 556 -3.05 55.60 -10.95
CA THR A 556 -4.16 56.43 -11.40
C THR A 556 -3.69 57.40 -12.48
N TRP A 557 -4.50 57.59 -13.51
CA TRP A 557 -4.27 58.58 -14.57
C TRP A 557 -5.51 59.43 -14.79
N THR A 558 -5.32 60.72 -15.01
CA THR A 558 -6.36 61.64 -15.46
C THR A 558 -6.68 61.40 -16.94
N VAL A 559 -7.96 61.30 -17.28
CA VAL A 559 -8.48 61.12 -18.64
C VAL A 559 -9.71 61.99 -18.85
N ALA A 560 -10.03 62.31 -20.10
CA ALA A 560 -11.26 63.03 -20.41
C ALA A 560 -12.49 62.14 -20.14
N ALA A 561 -13.68 62.73 -20.08
CA ALA A 561 -14.92 61.96 -20.09
C ALA A 561 -15.08 61.20 -21.42
N GLY A 562 -15.55 59.97 -21.36
CA GLY A 562 -15.73 59.10 -22.52
C GLY A 562 -15.50 57.63 -22.23
N GLN A 563 -15.58 56.80 -23.28
CA GLN A 563 -15.17 55.39 -23.20
C GLN A 563 -13.66 55.27 -23.40
N HIS A 564 -13.03 54.47 -22.55
CA HIS A 564 -11.59 54.20 -22.59
C HIS A 564 -11.31 52.71 -22.61
N LYS A 565 -10.39 52.28 -23.48
CA LYS A 565 -9.87 50.91 -23.49
C LYS A 565 -8.55 50.83 -22.73
N VAL A 566 -8.55 50.11 -21.61
CA VAL A 566 -7.39 49.89 -20.75
C VAL A 566 -6.84 48.50 -20.99
N CYS A 567 -5.59 48.37 -21.44
CA CYS A 567 -4.91 47.10 -21.63
C CYS A 567 -3.62 47.06 -20.81
N VAL A 568 -3.37 45.96 -20.10
CA VAL A 568 -2.17 45.80 -19.28
C VAL A 568 -1.29 44.69 -19.84
N THR A 569 0.01 44.96 -19.94
CA THR A 569 1.02 44.02 -20.43
C THR A 569 2.16 43.94 -19.41
N ALA A 570 2.49 42.74 -18.92
CA ALA A 570 3.73 42.49 -18.22
C ALA A 570 4.88 42.37 -19.23
N VAL A 571 5.98 43.08 -18.96
CA VAL A 571 7.16 43.11 -19.82
C VAL A 571 8.14 42.05 -19.35
N ASN A 572 8.53 41.19 -20.28
CA ASN A 572 9.44 40.09 -20.07
C ASN A 572 10.87 40.57 -19.82
N THR A 573 11.59 39.89 -18.95
CA THR A 573 13.00 40.09 -18.62
C THR A 573 13.74 38.76 -18.68
N GLY A 574 14.22 38.36 -19.86
CA GLY A 574 14.92 37.09 -20.02
C GLY A 574 14.40 36.33 -21.23
N ALA A 575 14.22 35.01 -21.07
CA ALA A 575 13.65 34.16 -22.10
C ALA A 575 12.12 34.35 -22.16
N GLY A 576 11.48 34.01 -23.28
CA GLY A 576 10.03 34.17 -23.43
C GLY A 576 9.60 35.54 -23.97
N ALA A 577 8.32 35.88 -23.78
CA ALA A 577 7.69 37.03 -24.42
C ALA A 577 6.87 37.86 -23.43
N ASN A 578 6.59 39.12 -23.79
CA ASN A 578 5.67 39.97 -23.02
C ASN A 578 4.28 39.32 -22.91
N ALA A 579 3.64 39.44 -21.75
CA ALA A 579 2.36 38.80 -21.47
C ALA A 579 1.23 39.81 -21.29
N SER A 580 0.09 39.60 -21.95
CA SER A 580 -1.12 40.39 -21.69
C SER A 580 -1.75 39.95 -20.38
N LEU A 581 -1.96 40.89 -19.45
CA LEU A 581 -2.64 40.65 -18.18
C LEU A 581 -4.16 40.92 -18.27
N GLY A 582 -4.63 41.36 -19.44
CA GLY A 582 -6.04 41.63 -19.74
C GLY A 582 -6.29 43.03 -20.27
N CYS A 583 -7.47 43.20 -20.88
CA CYS A 583 -8.01 44.47 -21.31
C CYS A 583 -9.42 44.67 -20.74
N ARG A 584 -9.79 45.91 -20.39
CA ARG A 584 -11.15 46.30 -20.00
C ARG A 584 -11.53 47.62 -20.68
N THR A 585 -12.76 47.71 -21.15
CA THR A 585 -13.35 48.98 -21.57
C THR A 585 -14.12 49.57 -20.39
N VAL A 586 -13.87 50.82 -20.06
CA VAL A 586 -14.53 51.54 -18.97
C VAL A 586 -15.06 52.88 -19.45
N SER A 587 -16.13 53.36 -18.80
CA SER A 587 -16.71 54.67 -19.08
C SER A 587 -16.36 55.63 -17.96
N VAL A 588 -15.80 56.77 -18.33
CA VAL A 588 -15.56 57.92 -17.46
C VAL A 588 -16.67 58.92 -17.77
N VAL A 589 -17.51 59.22 -16.78
CA VAL A 589 -18.68 60.07 -16.95
C VAL A 589 -18.44 61.34 -16.16
N ASN A 590 -18.44 62.48 -16.86
CA ASN A 590 -18.52 63.80 -16.24
C ASN A 590 -19.90 64.40 -16.54
N SER A 591 -20.66 64.66 -15.50
CA SER A 591 -22.07 65.04 -15.51
C SER A 591 -22.23 66.54 -15.29
N ALA A 592 -22.68 67.27 -16.30
CA ALA A 592 -22.85 68.72 -16.18
C ALA A 592 -23.75 69.11 -14.97
N PRO A 593 -23.40 70.17 -14.21
CA PRO A 593 -24.13 70.59 -13.01
C PRO A 593 -25.65 70.70 -13.20
N VAL A 594 -26.45 70.42 -12.18
CA VAL A 594 -27.91 70.54 -12.24
C VAL A 594 -28.40 71.59 -11.26
N GLY A 595 -29.43 72.35 -11.63
CA GLY A 595 -29.84 73.51 -10.85
C GLY A 595 -30.98 74.29 -11.46
N SER A 596 -31.44 75.30 -10.71
CA SER A 596 -32.54 76.19 -11.07
C SER A 596 -32.24 77.63 -10.68
N LEU A 597 -32.64 78.57 -11.55
CA LEU A 597 -32.80 79.97 -11.23
C LEU A 597 -34.23 80.23 -10.75
N ASP A 598 -34.41 80.29 -9.43
CA ASP A 598 -35.72 80.40 -8.81
C ASP A 598 -36.29 81.82 -8.93
N SER A 599 -35.52 82.83 -8.49
CA SER A 599 -35.98 84.22 -8.49
C SER A 599 -34.88 85.23 -8.82
N VAL A 600 -35.30 86.30 -9.49
CA VAL A 600 -34.51 87.52 -9.71
C VAL A 600 -35.43 88.70 -9.38
N SER A 601 -35.04 89.52 -8.41
CA SER A 601 -35.80 90.70 -7.99
C SER A 601 -34.92 91.93 -7.89
N ALA A 602 -35.49 93.11 -8.14
CA ALA A 602 -34.80 94.40 -8.04
C ALA A 602 -35.51 95.28 -7.00
N ALA A 603 -34.75 95.77 -6.01
CA ALA A 603 -35.25 96.67 -4.97
C ALA A 603 -34.10 97.53 -4.42
N GLY A 604 -34.35 98.83 -4.23
CA GLY A 604 -33.41 99.76 -3.58
C GLY A 604 -32.03 99.84 -4.24
N GLY A 605 -31.97 99.94 -5.57
CA GLY A 605 -30.70 99.97 -6.32
C GLY A 605 -29.94 98.63 -6.35
N ARG A 606 -30.56 97.53 -5.92
CA ARG A 606 -29.93 96.20 -5.87
C ARG A 606 -30.73 95.16 -6.62
N VAL A 607 -30.03 94.15 -7.13
CA VAL A 607 -30.60 92.93 -7.71
C VAL A 607 -30.28 91.76 -6.78
N THR A 608 -31.30 91.02 -6.35
CA THR A 608 -31.16 89.79 -5.56
C THR A 608 -31.53 88.59 -6.42
N VAL A 609 -30.67 87.58 -6.38
CA VAL A 609 -30.79 86.36 -7.18
C VAL A 609 -30.78 85.16 -6.24
N THR A 610 -31.78 84.29 -6.35
CA THR A 610 -31.85 83.04 -5.58
C THR A 610 -32.05 81.85 -6.48
N GLY A 611 -31.53 80.70 -6.05
CA GLY A 611 -31.70 79.44 -6.75
C GLY A 611 -30.98 78.31 -6.03
N TRP A 612 -30.74 77.22 -6.75
CA TRP A 612 -29.92 76.12 -6.26
C TRP A 612 -29.14 75.49 -7.42
N VAL A 613 -27.99 74.88 -7.10
CA VAL A 613 -27.20 74.11 -8.05
C VAL A 613 -26.29 73.14 -7.30
N TYR A 614 -26.17 71.91 -7.79
CA TYR A 614 -25.15 70.95 -7.39
C TYR A 614 -24.55 70.26 -8.61
N ASP A 615 -23.40 69.64 -8.43
CA ASP A 615 -22.75 68.84 -9.45
C ASP A 615 -22.92 67.35 -9.12
N PRO A 616 -23.54 66.52 -9.98
CA PRO A 616 -23.69 65.10 -9.72
C PRO A 616 -22.37 64.35 -9.48
N ASP A 617 -21.25 64.83 -10.04
CA ASP A 617 -19.93 64.17 -9.87
C ASP A 617 -19.33 64.43 -8.48
N THR A 618 -19.72 65.54 -7.84
CA THR A 618 -19.38 65.88 -6.45
C THR A 618 -20.64 66.24 -5.66
N ALA A 619 -21.62 65.33 -5.64
CA ALA A 619 -22.99 65.63 -5.18
C ALA A 619 -23.07 66.26 -3.79
N THR A 620 -22.13 65.97 -2.88
CA THR A 620 -22.13 66.49 -1.51
C THR A 620 -21.39 67.82 -1.33
N GLU A 621 -20.68 68.30 -2.35
CA GLU A 621 -19.84 69.50 -2.28
C GLU A 621 -20.55 70.74 -2.86
N PRO A 622 -20.57 71.88 -2.14
CA PRO A 622 -21.16 73.12 -2.65
C PRO A 622 -20.46 73.65 -3.91
N LEU A 623 -21.24 74.00 -4.94
CA LEU A 623 -20.70 74.48 -6.21
C LEU A 623 -20.54 76.01 -6.26
N THR A 624 -19.53 76.49 -7.00
CA THR A 624 -19.39 77.93 -7.27
C THR A 624 -20.35 78.38 -8.38
N VAL A 625 -21.20 79.35 -8.05
CA VAL A 625 -22.21 79.96 -8.92
C VAL A 625 -21.75 81.34 -9.38
N ARG A 626 -21.80 81.57 -10.69
CA ARG A 626 -21.56 82.87 -11.32
C ARG A 626 -22.88 83.54 -11.68
N VAL A 627 -23.09 84.73 -11.12
CA VAL A 627 -24.24 85.61 -11.35
C VAL A 627 -23.77 86.82 -12.13
N SER A 628 -24.26 87.00 -13.36
CA SER A 628 -24.00 88.19 -14.17
C SER A 628 -25.16 89.17 -14.04
N VAL A 629 -24.92 90.44 -13.74
CA VAL A 629 -25.93 91.51 -13.69
C VAL A 629 -25.45 92.68 -14.55
N GLY A 630 -26.19 93.01 -15.61
CA GLY A 630 -25.82 94.14 -16.49
C GLY A 630 -24.46 93.99 -17.17
N GLY A 631 -24.03 92.74 -17.41
CA GLY A 631 -22.71 92.41 -17.97
C GLY A 631 -21.58 92.25 -16.94
N LYS A 632 -21.80 92.63 -15.67
CA LYS A 632 -20.81 92.44 -14.59
C LYS A 632 -21.02 91.11 -13.87
N VAL A 633 -19.94 90.33 -13.71
CA VAL A 633 -19.99 88.98 -13.11
C VAL A 633 -19.62 89.01 -11.63
N TYR A 634 -20.40 88.32 -10.82
CA TYR A 634 -20.19 88.08 -9.40
C TYR A 634 -20.19 86.57 -9.13
N SER A 635 -19.44 86.12 -8.12
CA SER A 635 -19.38 84.71 -7.72
C SER A 635 -19.95 84.52 -6.32
N THR A 636 -20.71 83.44 -6.12
CA THR A 636 -21.25 83.00 -4.83
C THR A 636 -21.17 81.49 -4.72
N THR A 637 -21.14 80.94 -3.51
CA THR A 637 -21.18 79.48 -3.30
C THR A 637 -22.61 79.03 -3.05
N ALA A 638 -23.01 77.91 -3.64
CA ALA A 638 -24.31 77.29 -3.40
C ALA A 638 -24.27 76.44 -2.13
N SER A 639 -24.17 77.06 -0.95
CA SER A 639 -24.08 76.37 0.34
C SER A 639 -25.28 76.64 1.27
N VAL A 640 -26.30 77.37 0.81
CA VAL A 640 -27.50 77.70 1.58
C VAL A 640 -28.39 76.47 1.68
N LYS A 641 -28.82 76.11 2.89
CA LYS A 641 -29.69 74.95 3.10
C LYS A 641 -31.08 75.17 2.47
N ARG A 642 -31.50 74.21 1.64
CA ARG A 642 -32.78 74.12 0.95
C ARG A 642 -33.35 72.72 1.13
N ALA A 643 -34.30 72.59 2.07
CA ALA A 643 -34.89 71.29 2.42
C ALA A 643 -35.67 70.66 1.26
N ASP A 644 -36.29 71.49 0.43
CA ASP A 644 -36.98 71.09 -0.80
C ASP A 644 -36.02 70.47 -1.82
N VAL A 645 -34.83 71.06 -2.00
CA VAL A 645 -33.78 70.52 -2.89
C VAL A 645 -33.23 69.20 -2.36
N GLY A 646 -32.92 69.11 -1.05
CA GLY A 646 -32.47 67.86 -0.44
C GLY A 646 -33.51 66.74 -0.49
N LYS A 647 -34.81 67.07 -0.50
CA LYS A 647 -35.89 66.09 -0.68
C LYS A 647 -35.99 65.60 -2.14
N ALA A 648 -35.79 66.48 -3.12
CA ALA A 648 -35.83 66.15 -4.54
C ALA A 648 -34.55 65.46 -5.04
N HIS A 649 -33.41 65.75 -4.42
CA HIS A 649 -32.09 65.22 -4.75
C HIS A 649 -31.39 64.67 -3.49
N PRO A 650 -31.81 63.48 -3.00
CA PRO A 650 -31.30 62.91 -1.75
C PRO A 650 -29.78 62.71 -1.75
N ASP A 651 -29.19 62.31 -2.88
CA ASP A 651 -27.75 62.06 -3.01
C ASP A 651 -26.90 63.34 -2.85
N ALA A 652 -27.49 64.50 -3.15
CA ALA A 652 -26.82 65.79 -3.01
C ALA A 652 -27.02 66.41 -1.61
N GLY A 653 -28.19 66.16 -1.00
CA GLY A 653 -28.58 66.76 0.27
C GLY A 653 -29.03 68.22 0.15
N PRO A 654 -29.33 68.89 1.27
CA PRO A 654 -29.98 70.22 1.25
C PRO A 654 -29.01 71.39 1.03
N ALA A 655 -27.70 71.20 1.09
CA ALA A 655 -26.72 72.29 1.19
C ALA A 655 -26.31 72.90 -0.17
N HIS A 656 -27.27 73.09 -1.09
CA HIS A 656 -27.02 73.45 -2.49
C HIS A 656 -27.78 74.68 -3.00
N GLY A 657 -28.37 75.46 -2.10
CA GLY A 657 -29.02 76.74 -2.43
C GLY A 657 -28.02 77.89 -2.54
N PHE A 658 -28.33 78.93 -3.31
CA PHE A 658 -27.59 80.19 -3.32
C PHE A 658 -28.53 81.39 -3.21
N SER A 659 -28.06 82.46 -2.58
CA SER A 659 -28.70 83.77 -2.54
C SER A 659 -27.62 84.85 -2.63
N ARG A 660 -27.74 85.76 -3.60
CA ARG A 660 -26.77 86.83 -3.81
C ARG A 660 -27.46 88.13 -4.18
N SER A 661 -27.21 89.17 -3.38
CA SER A 661 -27.66 90.54 -3.64
C SER A 661 -26.48 91.42 -4.03
N VAL A 662 -26.58 92.13 -5.15
CA VAL A 662 -25.53 93.02 -5.67
C VAL A 662 -26.10 94.36 -6.10
N GLY A 663 -25.30 95.43 -6.01
CA GLY A 663 -25.69 96.73 -6.56
C GLY A 663 -25.77 96.68 -8.08
N ALA A 664 -26.76 97.37 -8.64
CA ALA A 664 -27.00 97.42 -10.08
C ALA A 664 -27.41 98.83 -10.50
N ALA A 665 -27.01 99.25 -11.71
CA ALA A 665 -27.39 100.56 -12.23
C ALA A 665 -28.91 100.64 -12.48
N ALA A 666 -29.47 101.84 -12.38
CA ALA A 666 -30.86 102.09 -12.74
C ALA A 666 -31.14 101.69 -14.20
N GLY A 667 -32.37 101.23 -14.48
CA GLY A 667 -32.79 100.75 -15.79
C GLY A 667 -32.87 99.23 -15.90
N ALA A 668 -33.05 98.74 -17.14
CA ALA A 668 -33.22 97.32 -17.42
C ALA A 668 -31.88 96.56 -17.28
N GLN A 669 -31.83 95.62 -16.34
CA GLN A 669 -30.67 94.79 -16.05
C GLN A 669 -30.92 93.34 -16.45
N ARG A 670 -30.11 92.81 -17.37
CA ARG A 670 -30.11 91.38 -17.72
C ARG A 670 -29.29 90.61 -16.68
N VAL A 671 -29.93 89.64 -16.04
CA VAL A 671 -29.36 88.81 -14.98
C VAL A 671 -29.26 87.38 -15.45
N CYS A 672 -28.07 86.77 -15.44
CA CYS A 672 -27.86 85.38 -15.85
C CYS A 672 -27.16 84.59 -14.76
N VAL A 673 -27.59 83.35 -14.54
CA VAL A 673 -26.98 82.42 -13.58
C VAL A 673 -26.34 81.25 -14.30
N SER A 674 -25.21 80.82 -13.77
CA SER A 674 -24.43 79.72 -14.32
C SER A 674 -23.53 79.11 -13.25
N ALA A 675 -23.13 77.86 -13.42
CA ALA A 675 -22.12 77.24 -12.57
C ALA A 675 -21.01 76.62 -13.41
N LEU A 676 -19.84 76.50 -12.78
CA LEU A 676 -18.73 75.75 -13.32
C LEU A 676 -18.83 74.32 -12.82
N ASP A 677 -18.60 73.38 -13.72
CA ASP A 677 -18.46 71.96 -13.43
C ASP A 677 -17.26 71.73 -12.48
N SER A 678 -17.48 70.93 -11.44
CA SER A 678 -16.54 70.70 -10.33
C SER A 678 -15.30 69.93 -10.76
N GLU A 679 -15.42 69.06 -11.77
CA GLU A 679 -14.37 68.15 -12.26
C GLU A 679 -13.83 68.57 -13.63
N GLY A 680 -14.24 69.76 -14.10
CA GLY A 680 -13.79 70.38 -15.33
C GLY A 680 -14.73 70.10 -16.50
N GLY A 681 -15.33 71.15 -17.03
CA GLY A 681 -16.33 71.04 -18.10
C GLY A 681 -16.82 72.39 -18.59
N ALA A 682 -17.75 72.37 -19.55
CA ALA A 682 -18.37 73.59 -20.03
C ALA A 682 -19.23 74.23 -18.92
N LYS A 683 -19.11 75.55 -18.77
CA LYS A 683 -19.98 76.34 -17.90
C LYS A 683 -21.45 76.09 -18.28
N LYS A 684 -22.25 75.60 -17.35
CA LYS A 684 -23.70 75.41 -17.58
C LYS A 684 -24.47 76.66 -17.19
N SER A 685 -25.36 77.11 -18.08
CA SER A 685 -26.28 78.22 -17.83
C SER A 685 -27.59 77.70 -17.25
N PHE A 686 -28.11 78.36 -16.22
CA PHE A 686 -29.41 78.07 -15.59
C PHE A 686 -30.46 79.12 -15.94
N GLY A 687 -30.21 79.91 -16.99
CA GLY A 687 -31.15 80.89 -17.54
C GLY A 687 -30.79 82.34 -17.23
N CYS A 688 -31.51 83.24 -17.90
CA CYS A 688 -31.41 84.68 -17.70
C CYS A 688 -32.80 85.30 -17.51
N ARG A 689 -32.90 86.35 -16.69
CA ARG A 689 -34.11 87.17 -16.54
C ARG A 689 -33.73 88.65 -16.58
N THR A 690 -34.62 89.48 -17.10
CA THR A 690 -34.45 90.95 -17.09
C THR A 690 -35.28 91.54 -15.98
N VAL A 691 -34.69 92.43 -15.17
CA VAL A 691 -35.38 93.18 -14.13
C VAL A 691 -35.09 94.67 -14.27
N THR A 692 -36.05 95.52 -13.92
CA THR A 692 -35.87 96.97 -13.96
C THR A 692 -35.50 97.46 -12.56
N VAL A 693 -34.31 98.05 -12.44
CA VAL A 693 -33.87 98.70 -11.20
C VAL A 693 -34.33 100.16 -11.25
N ARG A 694 -35.15 100.56 -10.28
CA ARG A 694 -35.60 101.95 -10.13
C ARG A 694 -34.68 102.72 -9.21
#